data_AF-F2TPY1-F1
#
_entry.id   AF-F2TPY1-F1
#
_cell.length_a   1.000
_cell.length_b   1.000
_cell.length_c   1.000
_cell.angle_alpha   90.00
_cell.angle_beta   90.00
_cell.angle_gamma   90.00
#
_symmetry.space_group_name_H-M   'P 1'
#
loop_
_entity.id
_entity.type
_entity.pdbx_description
1 polymer ?
#
loop_
_entity_poly.entity_id
_entity_poly.type
_entity_poly.pdbx_seq_one_letter_code
_entity_poly.pdbx_strand_id
1 'polypeptide(L)'
;MGIRYLTQHLLPHAQTVWLRNTKNHDQNVKTISSVVVDGPALVYHVYSRLLSWSGVDYNVVDAQPSANEVSIGVMQFLLCLRGLDVRIEKIFFDGALPLSKRPVRFERMEATRRKLRELCRDTAGGFKTPTIRRKALDICPEKIFGRRPLPRRFKPMPESAFVVPTVIEDLKYRWSPEEVLRCTAGVPELQKAIITACGNTENGNGNDGSIFAEITEVVPGEADVYCAIAARDSGCAVLTGDSDLLVHDLGPEGSVIFLDSLETGEPLPNDALPVAGAEPDIASRISIRATQVRPAAVAKKLGVPSFPRLAYEVKRDPRASFATTIQRAKGNADVVEKSAKYISFLKEYDLGGHEAAATTSGSVWTSSNPLAVITDPKLSELYAQYELPSFAMPEEGAHVYLQVLIERHDRRAAWMEGSELRLLAYSLLNLGYPAGDKGKRKEAVIEHMRKGRRIAAIPLTLLAEKEAEERLEAFVQQVNTFVSSVDNDDGGDDESSACEPAVRWRAFALYDVLARMGPDERLATGKLRRFLERGYCGEKLEWDDIHLHAQMKAVLYSLRVLKEVLVVGEDTAKSGSVGERLVELMGEAGGVLRDLPWMRDCAQRTGGIGGGIENGEAARRVIEGLISLLDEGEGEMDVIEGSDVFGASACDQSGHGLLESSTAGAEEAWIVAANLPGSRKRKKGRSSSGGVEQGAPIVAKNAMNMYDILRQVD
;
A
#
# COMPACT_ATOMS: atom_id res chain seq x y z
N MET A 1 -0.65 -19.25 7.23
CA MET A 1 0.40 -18.57 8.01
C MET A 1 0.49 -19.24 9.38
N GLY A 2 1.37 -18.79 10.27
CA GLY A 2 1.48 -19.33 11.65
C GLY A 2 2.31 -20.60 11.83
N ILE A 3 2.02 -21.34 12.90
CA ILE A 3 2.72 -22.58 13.30
C ILE A 3 2.65 -23.62 12.18
N ARG A 4 3.83 -23.95 11.65
CA ARG A 4 4.00 -24.88 10.53
C ARG A 4 3.37 -26.25 10.82
N TYR A 5 2.61 -26.76 9.84
CA TYR A 5 1.88 -28.04 9.88
C TYR A 5 0.73 -28.15 10.89
N LEU A 6 0.46 -27.10 11.69
CA LEU A 6 -0.62 -27.13 12.67
C LEU A 6 -1.97 -27.38 12.00
N THR A 7 -2.35 -26.59 11.00
CA THR A 7 -3.62 -26.76 10.27
C THR A 7 -3.76 -28.16 9.68
N GLN A 8 -2.69 -28.72 9.08
CA GLN A 8 -2.72 -30.07 8.49
C GLN A 8 -3.08 -31.14 9.53
N HIS A 9 -2.57 -31.02 10.76
CA HIS A 9 -2.89 -31.95 11.84
C HIS A 9 -4.30 -31.76 12.40
N LEU A 10 -4.87 -30.56 12.28
CA LEU A 10 -6.16 -30.21 12.88
C LEU A 10 -7.36 -30.45 11.97
N LEU A 11 -7.18 -30.43 10.64
CA LEU A 11 -8.26 -30.66 9.68
C LEU A 11 -9.12 -31.92 9.99
N PRO A 12 -8.57 -33.07 10.41
CA PRO A 12 -9.37 -34.24 10.79
C PRO A 12 -10.25 -34.05 12.04
N HIS A 13 -9.96 -33.03 12.85
CA HIS A 13 -10.69 -32.69 14.07
C HIS A 13 -11.62 -31.49 13.87
N ALA A 14 -11.57 -30.86 12.70
CA ALA A 14 -12.40 -29.73 12.35
C ALA A 14 -13.82 -30.18 11.99
N GLN A 15 -14.75 -29.23 12.03
CA GLN A 15 -16.16 -29.46 11.74
C GLN A 15 -16.60 -28.64 10.53
N THR A 16 -17.38 -29.27 9.64
CA THR A 16 -18.10 -28.54 8.60
C THR A 16 -19.22 -27.70 9.21
N VAL A 17 -19.28 -26.43 8.81
CA VAL A 17 -20.32 -25.47 9.19
C VAL A 17 -20.80 -24.67 7.99
N TRP A 18 -21.98 -24.07 8.11
CA TRP A 18 -22.54 -23.14 7.13
C TRP A 18 -22.58 -21.73 7.69
N LEU A 19 -22.17 -20.74 6.91
CA LEU A 19 -22.23 -19.33 7.29
C LEU A 19 -23.60 -18.80 6.91
N ARG A 20 -24.52 -18.82 7.87
CA ARG A 20 -25.88 -18.31 7.73
C ARG A 20 -26.54 -18.18 9.10
N ASN A 21 -27.43 -17.22 9.27
CA ASN A 21 -28.33 -17.22 10.42
C ASN A 21 -29.69 -17.82 10.03
N THR A 22 -29.93 -19.08 10.40
CA THR A 22 -31.21 -19.76 10.15
C THR A 22 -32.10 -19.65 11.39
N LYS A 23 -33.24 -18.95 11.27
CA LYS A 23 -34.25 -18.86 12.35
C LYS A 23 -34.93 -20.21 12.66
N ASN A 24 -34.91 -21.15 11.70
CA ASN A 24 -35.38 -22.51 11.90
C ASN A 24 -34.19 -23.41 12.26
N HIS A 25 -34.13 -23.82 13.53
CA HIS A 25 -33.14 -24.76 14.05
C HIS A 25 -33.38 -26.16 13.47
N ASP A 26 -32.84 -26.42 12.30
CA ASP A 26 -32.62 -27.79 11.88
C ASP A 26 -31.47 -28.36 12.75
N GLN A 27 -31.80 -29.22 13.72
CA GLN A 27 -30.87 -29.67 14.76
C GLN A 27 -29.62 -30.38 14.22
N ASN A 28 -29.62 -30.75 12.93
CA ASN A 28 -28.55 -31.49 12.27
C ASN A 28 -27.52 -30.60 11.53
N VAL A 29 -27.78 -29.30 11.32
CA VAL A 29 -26.87 -28.41 10.57
C VAL A 29 -26.26 -27.37 11.49
N LYS A 30 -24.92 -27.35 11.59
CA LYS A 30 -24.22 -26.33 12.38
C LYS A 30 -24.03 -25.06 11.57
N THR A 31 -24.55 -23.96 12.10
CA THR A 31 -24.50 -22.65 11.46
C THR A 31 -23.65 -21.67 12.26
N ILE A 32 -23.08 -20.70 11.55
CA ILE A 32 -22.32 -19.58 12.10
C ILE A 32 -23.10 -18.31 11.76
N SER A 33 -23.58 -17.63 12.80
CA SER A 33 -24.39 -16.41 12.69
C SER A 33 -23.61 -15.13 13.00
N SER A 34 -22.40 -15.24 13.54
CA SER A 34 -21.53 -14.10 13.85
C SER A 34 -20.06 -14.40 13.64
N VAL A 35 -19.35 -13.43 13.07
CA VAL A 35 -17.91 -13.50 12.81
C VAL A 35 -17.18 -12.20 13.16
N VAL A 36 -15.90 -12.33 13.52
CA VAL A 36 -14.91 -11.26 13.49
C VAL A 36 -13.88 -11.57 12.39
N VAL A 37 -13.39 -10.54 11.70
CA VAL A 37 -12.57 -10.71 10.50
C VAL A 37 -11.16 -10.18 10.72
N ASP A 38 -10.17 -11.05 10.47
CA ASP A 38 -8.78 -10.67 10.25
C ASP A 38 -8.66 -10.02 8.85
N GLY A 39 -8.57 -8.69 8.83
CA GLY A 39 -8.59 -7.86 7.64
C GLY A 39 -7.46 -8.20 6.65
N PRO A 40 -6.17 -8.16 7.05
CA PRO A 40 -5.05 -8.51 6.18
C PRO A 40 -5.20 -9.89 5.57
N ALA A 41 -5.60 -10.90 6.35
CA ALA A 41 -5.83 -12.24 5.83
C ALA A 41 -6.96 -12.29 4.78
N LEU A 42 -8.06 -11.57 5.02
CA LEU A 42 -9.16 -11.46 4.05
C LEU A 42 -8.70 -10.82 2.74
N VAL A 43 -7.95 -9.72 2.80
CA VAL A 43 -7.45 -9.02 1.61
C VAL A 43 -6.58 -9.94 0.76
N TYR A 44 -5.60 -10.62 1.36
CA TYR A 44 -4.73 -11.54 0.61
C TYR A 44 -5.47 -12.80 0.13
N HIS A 45 -6.50 -13.24 0.85
CA HIS A 45 -7.38 -14.31 0.39
C HIS A 45 -8.11 -13.91 -0.89
N VAL A 46 -8.81 -12.77 -0.89
CA VAL A 46 -9.52 -12.25 -2.06
C VAL A 46 -8.56 -12.00 -3.22
N TYR A 47 -7.40 -11.38 -2.97
CA TYR A 47 -6.34 -11.22 -3.96
C TYR A 47 -5.96 -12.54 -4.64
N SER A 48 -5.71 -13.58 -3.83
CA SER A 48 -5.33 -14.91 -4.33
C SER A 48 -6.45 -15.59 -5.12
N ARG A 49 -7.71 -15.42 -4.70
CA ARG A 49 -8.88 -15.92 -5.42
C ARG A 49 -9.00 -15.25 -6.78
N LEU A 50 -8.99 -13.92 -6.84
CA LEU A 50 -9.07 -13.17 -8.10
C LEU A 50 -7.92 -13.51 -9.04
N LEU A 51 -6.70 -13.61 -8.53
CA LEU A 51 -5.53 -14.02 -9.32
C LEU A 51 -5.69 -15.44 -9.90
N SER A 52 -6.31 -16.37 -9.18
CA SER A 52 -6.57 -17.73 -9.68
C SER A 52 -7.51 -17.75 -10.89
N TRP A 53 -8.37 -16.75 -11.01
CA TRP A 53 -9.30 -16.57 -12.13
C TRP A 53 -8.73 -15.75 -13.29
N SER A 54 -7.56 -15.15 -13.11
CA SER A 54 -6.88 -14.36 -14.15
C SER A 54 -6.52 -15.21 -15.37
N GLY A 55 -6.62 -14.60 -16.55
CA GLY A 55 -6.30 -15.22 -17.84
C GLY A 55 -4.85 -15.67 -17.88
N VAL A 56 -4.62 -16.92 -18.28
CA VAL A 56 -3.25 -17.47 -18.43
C VAL A 56 -2.53 -16.91 -19.66
N ASP A 57 -3.23 -16.22 -20.54
CA ASP A 57 -2.71 -15.50 -21.70
C ASP A 57 -2.08 -14.14 -21.31
N TYR A 58 -2.50 -13.55 -20.18
CA TYR A 58 -1.91 -12.32 -19.69
C TYR A 58 -0.47 -12.51 -19.21
N ASN A 59 0.32 -11.45 -19.30
CA ASN A 59 1.64 -11.44 -18.68
C ASN A 59 1.51 -11.48 -17.16
N VAL A 60 2.54 -12.00 -16.50
CA VAL A 60 2.50 -12.27 -15.06
C VAL A 60 2.32 -11.02 -14.21
N VAL A 61 2.77 -9.84 -14.67
CA VAL A 61 2.60 -8.60 -13.92
C VAL A 61 1.17 -8.08 -14.02
N ASP A 62 0.60 -8.01 -15.24
CA ASP A 62 -0.77 -7.51 -15.47
C ASP A 62 -1.87 -8.54 -15.18
N ALA A 63 -1.51 -9.83 -15.03
CA ALA A 63 -2.42 -10.85 -14.53
C ALA A 63 -2.83 -10.61 -13.08
N GLN A 64 -2.05 -9.85 -12.32
CA GLN A 64 -2.36 -9.52 -10.93
C GLN A 64 -3.60 -8.61 -10.85
N PRO A 65 -4.51 -8.87 -9.90
CA PRO A 65 -5.61 -7.96 -9.64
C PRO A 65 -5.07 -6.63 -9.12
N SER A 66 -5.67 -5.53 -9.54
CA SER A 66 -5.36 -4.21 -9.02
C SER A 66 -5.89 -4.05 -7.59
N ALA A 67 -5.38 -3.06 -6.85
CA ALA A 67 -5.88 -2.77 -5.50
C ALA A 67 -7.38 -2.43 -5.50
N ASN A 68 -7.87 -1.71 -6.52
CA ASN A 68 -9.29 -1.43 -6.73
C ASN A 68 -10.12 -2.72 -6.93
N GLU A 69 -9.64 -3.65 -7.77
CA GLU A 69 -10.30 -4.93 -8.02
C GLU A 69 -10.38 -5.78 -6.76
N VAL A 70 -9.32 -5.79 -5.95
CA VAL A 70 -9.35 -6.49 -4.66
C VAL A 70 -10.32 -5.83 -3.70
N SER A 71 -10.37 -4.50 -3.65
CA SER A 71 -11.31 -3.76 -2.81
C SER A 71 -12.77 -4.07 -3.16
N ILE A 72 -13.12 -4.09 -4.45
CA ILE A 72 -14.45 -4.52 -4.92
C ILE A 72 -14.73 -5.97 -4.49
N GLY A 73 -13.76 -6.87 -4.64
CA GLY A 73 -13.90 -8.27 -4.22
C GLY A 73 -14.11 -8.44 -2.70
N VAL A 74 -13.40 -7.66 -1.88
CA VAL A 74 -13.57 -7.64 -0.41
C VAL A 74 -14.96 -7.12 -0.05
N MET A 75 -15.41 -6.04 -0.67
CA MET A 75 -16.76 -5.50 -0.46
C MET A 75 -17.83 -6.54 -0.81
N GLN A 76 -17.74 -7.19 -1.97
CA GLN A 76 -18.70 -8.24 -2.35
C GLN A 76 -18.66 -9.44 -1.39
N PHE A 77 -17.47 -9.84 -0.91
CA PHE A 77 -17.33 -10.89 0.10
C PHE A 77 -18.11 -10.54 1.39
N LEU A 78 -17.95 -9.32 1.91
CA LEU A 78 -18.61 -8.88 3.14
C LEU A 78 -20.13 -8.72 2.95
N LEU A 79 -20.57 -8.24 1.79
CA LEU A 79 -21.99 -8.21 1.44
C LEU A 79 -22.59 -9.61 1.38
N CYS A 80 -21.85 -10.61 0.89
CA CYS A 80 -22.34 -11.98 0.88
C CYS A 80 -22.62 -12.51 2.29
N LEU A 81 -21.74 -12.21 3.25
CA LEU A 81 -21.96 -12.58 4.65
C LEU A 81 -23.18 -11.87 5.24
N ARG A 82 -23.30 -10.55 5.05
CA ARG A 82 -24.47 -9.78 5.53
C ARG A 82 -25.78 -10.26 4.90
N GLY A 83 -25.75 -10.57 3.60
CA GLY A 83 -26.89 -11.09 2.87
C GLY A 83 -27.35 -12.49 3.31
N LEU A 84 -26.45 -13.28 3.90
CA LEU A 84 -26.75 -14.55 4.58
C LEU A 84 -27.12 -14.36 6.07
N ASP A 85 -27.37 -13.12 6.47
CA ASP A 85 -27.68 -12.72 7.85
C ASP A 85 -26.58 -13.10 8.86
N VAL A 86 -25.33 -13.19 8.39
CA VAL A 86 -24.15 -13.35 9.25
C VAL A 86 -23.71 -11.97 9.73
N ARG A 87 -23.75 -11.76 11.03
CA ARG A 87 -23.27 -10.53 11.66
C ARG A 87 -21.74 -10.47 11.59
N ILE A 88 -21.21 -9.35 11.14
CA ILE A 88 -19.78 -9.05 11.19
C ILE A 88 -19.57 -8.10 12.36
N GLU A 89 -18.99 -8.59 13.45
CA GLU A 89 -18.79 -7.78 14.68
C GLU A 89 -17.78 -6.66 14.41
N LYS A 90 -16.60 -7.03 13.90
CA LYS A 90 -15.48 -6.13 13.59
C LYS A 90 -14.60 -6.71 12.48
N ILE A 91 -13.88 -5.82 11.80
CA ILE A 91 -12.83 -6.09 10.82
C ILE A 91 -11.57 -5.38 11.30
N PHE A 92 -10.61 -6.14 11.80
CA PHE A 92 -9.39 -5.57 12.37
C PHE A 92 -8.22 -5.64 11.38
N PHE A 93 -7.49 -4.53 11.27
CA PHE A 93 -6.27 -4.42 10.47
C PHE A 93 -5.07 -4.13 11.35
N ASP A 94 -3.92 -4.72 11.01
CA ASP A 94 -2.66 -4.48 11.70
C ASP A 94 -2.30 -2.99 11.71
N GLY A 95 -1.87 -2.49 12.86
CA GLY A 95 -1.11 -1.25 12.99
C GLY A 95 0.35 -1.57 13.30
N ALA A 96 0.75 -1.37 14.56
CA ALA A 96 2.16 -1.42 14.95
C ALA A 96 2.71 -2.85 15.03
N LEU A 97 3.92 -3.04 14.49
CA LEU A 97 4.64 -4.32 14.57
C LEU A 97 5.40 -4.44 15.89
N PRO A 98 5.18 -5.48 16.70
CA PRO A 98 5.98 -5.72 17.91
C PRO A 98 7.47 -5.86 17.62
N LEU A 99 8.31 -5.36 18.55
CA LEU A 99 9.78 -5.38 18.42
C LEU A 99 10.33 -6.79 18.14
N SER A 100 9.77 -7.82 18.79
CA SER A 100 10.15 -9.22 18.61
C SER A 100 9.93 -9.76 17.20
N LYS A 101 9.01 -9.16 16.43
CA LYS A 101 8.66 -9.57 15.05
C LYS A 101 9.39 -8.77 13.96
N ARG A 102 10.22 -7.78 14.33
CA ARG A 102 11.06 -7.03 13.37
C ARG A 102 11.95 -7.96 12.50
N PRO A 103 12.66 -8.97 13.06
CA PRO A 103 13.46 -9.90 12.24
C PRO A 103 12.60 -10.69 11.23
N VAL A 104 11.42 -11.15 11.65
CA VAL A 104 10.49 -11.90 10.79
C VAL A 104 9.99 -11.02 9.65
N ARG A 105 9.68 -9.74 9.92
CA ARG A 105 9.32 -8.77 8.87
C ARG A 105 10.44 -8.61 7.86
N PHE A 106 11.69 -8.47 8.32
CA PHE A 106 12.86 -8.35 7.45
C PHE A 106 13.04 -9.60 6.56
N GLU A 107 12.92 -10.80 7.13
CA GLU A 107 12.99 -12.06 6.37
C GLU A 107 11.92 -12.16 5.29
N ARG A 108 10.67 -11.75 5.59
CA ARG A 108 9.56 -11.70 4.63
C ARG A 108 9.86 -10.74 3.49
N MET A 109 10.37 -9.54 3.80
CA MET A 109 10.77 -8.56 2.78
C MET A 109 11.89 -9.09 1.87
N GLU A 110 12.91 -9.73 2.45
CA GLU A 110 14.01 -10.32 1.67
C GLU A 110 13.52 -11.50 0.79
N ALA A 111 12.53 -12.27 1.26
CA ALA A 111 11.88 -13.30 0.45
C ALA A 111 11.12 -12.71 -0.74
N THR A 112 10.34 -11.64 -0.53
CA THR A 112 9.64 -10.93 -1.63
C THR A 112 10.62 -10.32 -2.63
N ARG A 113 11.72 -9.72 -2.14
CA ARG A 113 12.79 -9.19 -3.00
C ARG A 113 13.47 -10.29 -3.82
N ARG A 114 13.69 -11.48 -3.27
CA ARG A 114 14.23 -12.64 -4.01
C ARG A 114 13.31 -13.06 -5.16
N LYS A 115 12.00 -13.16 -4.89
CA LYS A 115 10.97 -13.45 -5.91
C LYS A 115 10.98 -12.41 -7.03
N LEU A 116 11.05 -11.12 -6.68
CA LEU A 116 11.12 -10.04 -7.68
C LEU A 116 12.36 -10.15 -8.57
N ARG A 117 13.53 -10.47 -8.01
CA ARG A 117 14.76 -10.65 -8.77
C ARG A 117 14.64 -11.80 -9.77
N GLU A 118 14.09 -12.94 -9.33
CA GLU A 118 13.84 -14.10 -10.20
C GLU A 118 12.87 -13.75 -11.32
N LEU A 119 11.77 -13.08 -10.98
CA LEU A 119 10.80 -12.58 -11.95
C LEU A 119 11.43 -11.66 -13.01
N CYS A 120 12.23 -10.67 -12.59
CA CYS A 120 12.92 -9.76 -13.51
C CYS A 120 13.85 -10.51 -14.46
N ARG A 121 14.65 -11.44 -13.93
CA ARG A 121 15.60 -12.22 -14.72
C ARG A 121 14.87 -13.09 -15.74
N ASP A 122 13.83 -13.80 -15.31
CA ASP A 122 13.13 -14.77 -16.14
C ASP A 122 12.25 -14.10 -17.21
N THR A 123 11.99 -12.78 -17.07
CA THR A 123 11.19 -11.98 -18.01
C THR A 123 11.94 -10.76 -18.56
N ALA A 124 13.27 -10.81 -18.59
CA ALA A 124 14.12 -9.67 -18.99
C ALA A 124 13.79 -9.13 -20.39
N GLY A 125 13.27 -9.99 -21.29
CA GLY A 125 12.84 -9.62 -22.64
C GLY A 125 11.54 -8.81 -22.73
N GLY A 126 10.87 -8.51 -21.61
CA GLY A 126 9.60 -7.78 -21.58
C GLY A 126 8.38 -8.63 -22.01
N PHE A 127 7.25 -7.96 -22.23
CA PHE A 127 5.95 -8.59 -22.46
C PHE A 127 5.27 -8.06 -23.72
N LYS A 128 4.84 -8.97 -24.60
CA LYS A 128 4.18 -8.62 -25.87
C LYS A 128 2.83 -7.93 -25.62
N THR A 129 2.46 -6.96 -26.47
CA THR A 129 1.21 -6.20 -26.36
C THR A 129 -0.06 -7.02 -26.20
N PRO A 130 -0.25 -8.17 -26.89
CA PRO A 130 -1.46 -8.99 -26.72
C PRO A 130 -1.61 -9.59 -25.32
N THR A 131 -0.51 -9.67 -24.56
CA THR A 131 -0.50 -10.21 -23.19
C THR A 131 -0.80 -9.14 -22.14
N ILE A 132 -0.97 -7.87 -22.53
CA ILE A 132 -1.30 -6.78 -21.62
C ILE A 132 -2.81 -6.79 -21.37
N ARG A 133 -3.20 -6.89 -20.10
CA ARG A 133 -4.61 -6.91 -19.71
C ARG A 133 -5.20 -5.50 -19.83
N ARG A 134 -6.24 -5.36 -20.67
CA ARG A 134 -6.97 -4.10 -20.88
C ARG A 134 -8.33 -4.04 -20.20
N LYS A 135 -8.90 -5.20 -19.88
CA LYS A 135 -10.20 -5.32 -19.23
C LYS A 135 -10.02 -5.60 -17.74
N ALA A 136 -10.90 -5.00 -16.94
CA ALA A 136 -11.01 -5.36 -15.53
C ALA A 136 -11.34 -6.85 -15.37
N LEU A 137 -10.95 -7.43 -14.24
CA LEU A 137 -11.38 -8.76 -13.86
C LEU A 137 -12.89 -8.75 -13.63
N ASP A 138 -13.55 -9.79 -14.11
CA ASP A 138 -14.94 -10.04 -13.78
C ASP A 138 -15.01 -10.60 -12.35
N ILE A 139 -15.52 -9.78 -11.43
CA ILE A 139 -15.60 -10.02 -9.99
C ILE A 139 -17.06 -10.33 -9.65
N CYS A 140 -17.30 -11.58 -9.25
CA CYS A 140 -18.59 -12.05 -8.80
C CYS A 140 -18.42 -13.02 -7.61
N PRO A 141 -19.45 -13.20 -6.77
CA PRO A 141 -19.38 -14.08 -5.61
C PRO A 141 -18.95 -15.52 -5.93
N GLU A 142 -19.38 -16.08 -7.06
CA GLU A 142 -19.02 -17.44 -7.47
C GLU A 142 -17.51 -17.61 -7.65
N LYS A 143 -16.80 -16.54 -8.05
CA LYS A 143 -15.34 -16.55 -8.17
C LYS A 143 -14.63 -16.29 -6.85
N ILE A 144 -15.24 -15.47 -5.99
CA ILE A 144 -14.72 -15.15 -4.65
C ILE A 144 -14.73 -16.40 -3.77
N PHE A 145 -15.85 -17.14 -3.75
CA PHE A 145 -16.01 -18.36 -2.95
C PHE A 145 -15.66 -19.64 -3.73
N GLY A 146 -15.50 -19.57 -5.06
CA GLY A 146 -15.17 -20.71 -5.90
C GLY A 146 -13.76 -21.25 -5.69
N ARG A 147 -13.62 -22.58 -5.64
CA ARG A 147 -12.31 -23.24 -5.62
C ARG A 147 -11.71 -23.32 -7.02
N ARG A 148 -10.63 -22.57 -7.21
CA ARG A 148 -9.75 -22.71 -8.37
C ARG A 148 -8.29 -22.69 -7.90
N PRO A 149 -7.48 -23.71 -8.19
CA PRO A 149 -6.08 -23.70 -7.82
C PRO A 149 -5.33 -22.61 -8.59
N LEU A 150 -4.48 -21.86 -7.88
CA LEU A 150 -3.64 -20.83 -8.48
C LEU A 150 -2.72 -21.45 -9.56
N PRO A 151 -2.78 -20.98 -10.83
CA PRO A 151 -1.90 -21.44 -11.89
C PRO A 151 -0.43 -21.38 -11.48
N ARG A 152 0.35 -22.43 -11.80
CA ARG A 152 1.76 -22.57 -11.35
C ARG A 152 2.63 -21.34 -11.69
N ARG A 153 2.40 -20.73 -12.85
CA ARG A 153 3.12 -19.53 -13.33
C ARG A 153 2.91 -18.28 -12.46
N PHE A 154 1.82 -18.21 -11.69
CA PHE A 154 1.54 -17.07 -10.82
C PHE A 154 2.00 -17.28 -9.39
N LYS A 155 2.36 -18.52 -8.99
CA LYS A 155 2.89 -18.83 -7.65
C LYS A 155 4.17 -18.06 -7.25
N PRO A 156 5.15 -17.81 -8.14
CA PRO A 156 6.36 -17.10 -7.75
C PRO A 156 6.17 -15.58 -7.64
N MET A 157 4.98 -15.04 -7.94
CA MET A 157 4.78 -13.59 -7.98
C MET A 157 4.90 -12.97 -6.58
N PRO A 158 5.61 -11.82 -6.45
CA PRO A 158 5.44 -10.98 -5.27
C PRO A 158 3.99 -10.50 -5.21
N GLU A 159 3.48 -10.29 -4.01
CA GLU A 159 2.16 -9.68 -3.82
C GLU A 159 2.20 -8.23 -4.31
N SER A 160 1.09 -7.75 -4.88
CA SER A 160 0.99 -6.33 -5.25
C SER A 160 1.10 -5.46 -4.00
N ALA A 161 1.86 -4.37 -4.11
CA ALA A 161 1.91 -3.37 -3.05
C ALA A 161 0.57 -2.63 -2.92
N PHE A 162 0.35 -2.04 -1.75
CA PHE A 162 -0.75 -1.10 -1.44
C PHE A 162 -2.17 -1.68 -1.42
N VAL A 163 -2.34 -2.99 -1.59
CA VAL A 163 -3.66 -3.63 -1.63
C VAL A 163 -4.38 -3.51 -0.28
N VAL A 164 -3.69 -3.80 0.83
CA VAL A 164 -4.25 -3.68 2.18
C VAL A 164 -4.67 -2.24 2.52
N PRO A 165 -3.80 -1.23 2.44
CA PRO A 165 -4.21 0.13 2.77
C PRO A 165 -5.29 0.70 1.84
N THR A 166 -5.34 0.28 0.57
CA THR A 166 -6.47 0.63 -0.32
C THR A 166 -7.80 0.09 0.21
N VAL A 167 -7.82 -1.16 0.67
CA VAL A 167 -9.03 -1.78 1.23
C VAL A 167 -9.46 -1.10 2.53
N ILE A 168 -8.52 -0.76 3.41
CA ILE A 168 -8.81 -0.03 4.66
C ILE A 168 -9.51 1.29 4.34
N GLU A 169 -8.92 2.07 3.45
CA GLU A 169 -9.47 3.34 2.98
C GLU A 169 -10.87 3.18 2.39
N ASP A 170 -11.06 2.23 1.48
CA ASP A 170 -12.34 2.03 0.83
C ASP A 170 -13.42 1.55 1.81
N LEU A 171 -13.08 0.66 2.75
CA LEU A 171 -13.98 0.23 3.82
C LEU A 171 -14.38 1.39 4.75
N LYS A 172 -13.50 2.37 4.97
CA LYS A 172 -13.79 3.55 5.77
C LYS A 172 -14.62 4.60 5.05
N TYR A 173 -14.37 4.84 3.76
CA TYR A 173 -14.87 6.05 3.10
C TYR A 173 -15.60 5.84 1.78
N ARG A 174 -15.42 4.69 1.11
CA ARG A 174 -15.93 4.53 -0.26
C ARG A 174 -17.31 3.89 -0.34
N TRP A 175 -17.57 2.86 0.45
CA TRP A 175 -18.72 1.97 0.23
C TRP A 175 -20.04 2.54 0.77
N SER A 176 -20.43 3.74 0.31
CA SER A 176 -21.78 4.25 0.48
C SER A 176 -22.77 3.33 -0.25
N PRO A 177 -24.07 3.35 0.10
CA PRO A 177 -25.09 2.54 -0.57
C PRO A 177 -25.09 2.73 -2.11
N GLU A 178 -24.91 3.95 -2.59
CA GLU A 178 -24.87 4.31 -4.01
C GLU A 178 -23.66 3.71 -4.71
N GLU A 179 -22.47 3.83 -4.09
CA GLU A 179 -21.23 3.31 -4.65
C GLU A 179 -21.22 1.77 -4.69
N VAL A 180 -21.78 1.15 -3.66
CA VAL A 180 -21.99 -0.30 -3.61
C VAL A 180 -22.93 -0.73 -4.73
N LEU A 181 -24.07 -0.04 -4.92
CA LEU A 181 -25.01 -0.34 -6.00
C LEU A 181 -24.35 -0.21 -7.37
N ARG A 182 -23.55 0.84 -7.59
CA ARG A 182 -22.78 1.05 -8.82
C ARG A 182 -21.82 -0.11 -9.11
N CYS A 183 -21.05 -0.54 -8.09
CA CYS A 183 -20.05 -1.60 -8.24
C CYS A 183 -20.64 -3.02 -8.25
N THR A 184 -21.92 -3.17 -7.89
CA THR A 184 -22.65 -4.45 -7.89
C THR A 184 -23.75 -4.53 -8.96
N ALA A 185 -23.81 -3.57 -9.89
CA ALA A 185 -24.82 -3.55 -10.96
C ALA A 185 -24.84 -4.83 -11.83
N GLY A 186 -23.69 -5.51 -11.98
CA GLY A 186 -23.58 -6.80 -12.67
C GLY A 186 -23.92 -8.04 -11.82
N VAL A 187 -24.26 -7.86 -10.54
CA VAL A 187 -24.55 -8.93 -9.57
C VAL A 187 -25.83 -8.57 -8.79
N PRO A 188 -27.01 -8.65 -9.43
CA PRO A 188 -28.26 -8.14 -8.86
C PRO A 188 -28.65 -8.80 -7.53
N GLU A 189 -28.13 -9.99 -7.25
CA GLU A 189 -28.47 -10.76 -6.04
C GLU A 189 -27.88 -10.12 -4.77
N LEU A 190 -26.86 -9.26 -4.92
CA LEU A 190 -26.30 -8.50 -3.80
C LEU A 190 -27.15 -7.26 -3.43
N GLN A 191 -28.09 -6.83 -4.27
CA GLN A 191 -28.83 -5.59 -4.06
C GLN A 191 -29.72 -5.63 -2.80
N LYS A 192 -30.33 -6.79 -2.52
CA LYS A 192 -31.15 -7.00 -1.30
C LYS A 192 -30.32 -6.91 -0.02
N ALA A 193 -29.06 -7.34 -0.06
CA ALA A 193 -28.14 -7.24 1.06
C ALA A 193 -27.82 -5.77 1.40
N ILE A 194 -27.84 -4.87 0.40
CA ILE A 194 -27.68 -3.41 0.61
C ILE A 194 -28.86 -2.87 1.42
N ILE A 195 -30.10 -3.17 1.03
CA ILE A 195 -31.31 -2.73 1.74
C ILE A 195 -31.28 -3.16 3.22
N THR A 196 -30.83 -4.40 3.47
CA THR A 196 -30.70 -4.93 4.83
C THR A 196 -29.57 -4.23 5.60
N ALA A 197 -28.45 -3.92 4.94
CA ALA A 197 -27.32 -3.22 5.53
C ALA A 197 -27.59 -1.75 5.85
N CYS A 198 -28.47 -1.08 5.09
CA CYS A 198 -28.81 0.33 5.27
C CYS A 198 -29.91 0.57 6.33
N GLY A 199 -30.65 -0.48 6.72
CA GLY A 199 -31.85 -0.36 7.54
C GLY A 199 -32.97 0.43 6.83
N ASN A 200 -34.21 0.31 7.29
CA ASN A 200 -35.31 1.15 6.80
C ASN A 200 -35.11 2.60 7.30
N THR A 201 -34.21 3.35 6.68
CA THR A 201 -34.07 4.79 6.91
C THR A 201 -35.07 5.53 6.01
N GLU A 202 -36.35 5.49 6.39
CA GLU A 202 -37.39 6.38 5.84
C GLU A 202 -37.22 7.84 6.30
N ASN A 203 -36.22 8.12 7.14
CA ASN A 203 -35.84 9.49 7.52
C ASN A 203 -34.66 9.93 6.65
N GLY A 204 -34.94 10.80 5.67
CA GLY A 204 -34.01 11.33 4.68
C GLY A 204 -32.86 12.20 5.18
N ASN A 205 -32.17 11.80 6.25
CA ASN A 205 -30.78 12.17 6.48
C ASN A 205 -29.92 11.04 5.91
N GLY A 206 -29.63 11.12 4.61
CA GLY A 206 -28.73 10.19 3.93
C GLY A 206 -27.41 10.09 4.67
N ASN A 207 -27.12 8.91 5.21
CA ASN A 207 -25.80 8.65 5.77
C ASN A 207 -24.87 8.39 4.57
N ASP A 208 -24.23 9.46 4.07
CA ASP A 208 -23.25 9.42 2.96
C ASP A 208 -21.98 8.59 3.30
N GLY A 209 -21.88 8.06 4.52
CA GLY A 209 -20.76 7.25 4.98
C GLY A 209 -20.76 5.81 4.45
N SER A 210 -19.58 5.20 4.45
CA SER A 210 -19.43 3.78 4.11
C SER A 210 -20.19 2.88 5.09
N ILE A 211 -20.92 1.88 4.57
CA ILE A 211 -21.67 0.89 5.36
C ILE A 211 -20.78 -0.05 6.20
N PHE A 212 -19.45 0.04 6.04
CA PHE A 212 -18.45 -0.73 6.78
C PHE A 212 -17.59 0.13 7.72
N ALA A 213 -17.78 1.45 7.75
CA ALA A 213 -16.88 2.38 8.44
C ALA A 213 -16.76 2.10 9.94
N GLU A 214 -17.89 1.85 10.62
CA GLU A 214 -17.99 1.64 12.07
C GLU A 214 -17.42 0.28 12.53
N ILE A 215 -17.45 -0.71 11.64
CA ILE A 215 -16.95 -2.05 11.94
C ILE A 215 -15.50 -2.27 11.51
N THR A 216 -14.91 -1.33 10.77
CA THR A 216 -13.52 -1.41 10.30
C THR A 216 -12.59 -0.66 11.24
N GLU A 217 -11.46 -1.26 11.65
CA GLU A 217 -10.56 -0.63 12.61
C GLU A 217 -9.10 -1.03 12.35
N VAL A 218 -8.20 -0.04 12.32
CA VAL A 218 -6.75 -0.26 12.36
C VAL A 218 -6.32 -0.25 13.82
N VAL A 219 -5.83 -1.37 14.30
CA VAL A 219 -5.57 -1.56 15.74
C VAL A 219 -4.15 -1.12 16.12
N PRO A 220 -3.90 -0.83 17.41
CA PRO A 220 -2.59 -0.45 17.94
C PRO A 220 -1.41 -1.38 17.72
N GLY A 221 -1.68 -2.60 17.28
CA GLY A 221 -0.74 -3.70 17.24
C GLY A 221 -1.13 -4.67 16.14
N GLU A 222 -1.07 -5.96 16.43
CA GLU A 222 -1.47 -7.00 15.49
C GLU A 222 -2.98 -7.28 15.60
N ALA A 223 -3.63 -7.50 14.45
CA ALA A 223 -5.07 -7.74 14.40
C ALA A 223 -5.50 -9.06 15.05
N ASP A 224 -4.59 -10.04 15.16
CA ASP A 224 -4.84 -11.35 15.77
C ASP A 224 -5.28 -11.23 17.25
N VAL A 225 -4.60 -10.40 18.04
CA VAL A 225 -4.93 -10.14 19.44
C VAL A 225 -6.36 -9.60 19.58
N TYR A 226 -6.73 -8.62 18.75
CA TYR A 226 -8.05 -7.98 18.82
C TYR A 226 -9.17 -8.90 18.30
N CYS A 227 -8.88 -9.70 17.27
CA CYS A 227 -9.77 -10.76 16.83
C CYS A 227 -10.02 -11.79 17.93
N ALA A 228 -8.98 -12.18 18.67
CA ALA A 228 -9.10 -13.13 19.76
C ALA A 228 -9.94 -12.58 20.93
N ILE A 229 -9.70 -11.33 21.34
CA ILE A 229 -10.50 -10.65 22.38
C ILE A 229 -11.97 -10.58 21.95
N ALA A 230 -12.24 -10.11 20.73
CA ALA A 230 -13.60 -10.01 20.23
C ALA A 230 -14.30 -11.38 20.18
N ALA A 231 -13.60 -12.44 19.75
CA ALA A 231 -14.14 -13.80 19.73
C ALA A 231 -14.41 -14.36 21.12
N ARG A 232 -13.53 -14.08 22.09
CA ARG A 232 -13.71 -14.49 23.49
C ARG A 232 -14.93 -13.81 24.12
N ASP A 233 -15.09 -12.53 23.88
CA ASP A 233 -16.12 -11.71 24.54
C ASP A 233 -17.51 -11.92 23.91
N SER A 234 -17.58 -12.13 22.59
CA SER A 234 -18.84 -12.34 21.85
C SER A 234 -19.18 -13.81 21.55
N GLY A 235 -18.23 -14.72 21.73
CA GLY A 235 -18.37 -16.13 21.33
C GLY A 235 -18.42 -16.37 19.82
N CYS A 236 -18.05 -15.37 19.00
CA CYS A 236 -18.11 -15.48 17.54
C CYS A 236 -16.96 -16.31 16.93
N ALA A 237 -17.03 -16.57 15.63
CA ALA A 237 -15.95 -17.21 14.89
C ALA A 237 -15.00 -16.18 14.26
N VAL A 238 -13.69 -16.43 14.34
CA VAL A 238 -12.67 -15.62 13.66
C VAL A 238 -12.46 -16.12 12.24
N LEU A 239 -12.66 -15.27 11.23
CA LEU A 239 -12.24 -15.55 9.85
C LEU A 239 -10.77 -15.13 9.67
N THR A 240 -9.88 -16.08 9.42
CA THR A 240 -8.44 -15.79 9.25
C THR A 240 -7.74 -16.80 8.32
N GLY A 241 -6.53 -16.47 7.88
CA GLY A 241 -5.58 -17.39 7.24
C GLY A 241 -4.40 -17.79 8.13
N ASP A 242 -4.38 -17.34 9.39
CA ASP A 242 -3.32 -17.61 10.35
C ASP A 242 -3.74 -18.66 11.38
N SER A 243 -2.94 -19.71 11.53
CA SER A 243 -3.20 -20.75 12.53
C SER A 243 -2.83 -20.33 13.95
N ASP A 244 -2.06 -19.26 14.11
CA ASP A 244 -1.64 -18.76 15.42
C ASP A 244 -2.82 -18.26 16.26
N LEU A 245 -3.89 -17.80 15.61
CA LEU A 245 -5.16 -17.45 16.25
C LEU A 245 -5.79 -18.58 17.08
N LEU A 246 -5.49 -19.85 16.77
CA LEU A 246 -5.97 -20.98 17.56
C LEU A 246 -5.27 -21.11 18.92
N VAL A 247 -4.12 -20.46 19.10
CA VAL A 247 -3.32 -20.49 20.33
C VAL A 247 -3.79 -19.44 21.33
N HIS A 248 -4.35 -18.33 20.85
CA HIS A 248 -4.97 -17.34 21.72
C HIS A 248 -6.17 -17.92 22.48
N ASP A 249 -6.49 -17.32 23.62
CA ASP A 249 -7.71 -17.64 24.35
C ASP A 249 -8.93 -17.03 23.66
N LEU A 250 -9.63 -17.85 22.86
CA LEU A 250 -10.88 -17.49 22.19
C LEU A 250 -12.12 -17.73 23.07
N GLY A 251 -11.93 -18.06 24.36
CA GLY A 251 -13.03 -18.46 25.23
C GLY A 251 -13.61 -19.84 24.89
N PRO A 252 -14.70 -20.24 25.58
CA PRO A 252 -15.28 -21.58 25.43
C PRO A 252 -16.00 -21.80 24.10
N GLU A 253 -16.66 -20.77 23.57
CA GLU A 253 -17.48 -20.86 22.34
C GLU A 253 -16.76 -20.39 21.09
N GLY A 254 -15.80 -19.47 21.24
CA GLY A 254 -15.03 -18.90 20.15
C GLY A 254 -14.28 -19.95 19.35
N SER A 255 -14.12 -19.66 18.06
CA SER A 255 -13.60 -20.63 17.10
C SER A 255 -12.91 -19.93 15.94
N VAL A 256 -12.19 -20.69 15.12
CA VAL A 256 -11.53 -20.19 13.92
C VAL A 256 -12.14 -20.87 12.69
N ILE A 257 -12.39 -20.08 11.66
CA ILE A 257 -12.73 -20.56 10.31
C ILE A 257 -11.62 -20.09 9.38
N PHE A 258 -10.96 -21.03 8.73
CA PHE A 258 -9.91 -20.69 7.78
C PHE A 258 -10.51 -20.18 6.47
N LEU A 259 -10.04 -19.04 5.98
CA LEU A 259 -10.53 -18.43 4.74
C LEU A 259 -10.38 -19.36 3.52
N ASP A 260 -9.31 -20.16 3.47
CA ASP A 260 -9.07 -21.14 2.40
C ASP A 260 -10.05 -22.33 2.40
N SER A 261 -10.77 -22.51 3.51
CA SER A 261 -11.81 -23.53 3.66
C SER A 261 -13.18 -23.07 3.16
N LEU A 262 -13.38 -21.75 2.98
CA LEU A 262 -14.61 -21.19 2.47
C LEU A 262 -14.83 -21.63 1.02
N GLU A 263 -16.03 -22.16 0.77
CA GLU A 263 -16.46 -22.61 -0.54
C GLU A 263 -17.97 -22.41 -0.71
N THR A 264 -18.40 -22.27 -1.97
CA THR A 264 -19.81 -22.40 -2.31
C THR A 264 -20.27 -23.83 -2.00
N GLY A 265 -21.23 -23.96 -1.10
CA GLY A 265 -21.89 -25.21 -0.75
C GLY A 265 -23.16 -25.44 -1.57
N GLU A 266 -23.69 -26.66 -1.50
CA GLU A 266 -25.05 -26.92 -1.96
C GLU A 266 -26.07 -26.18 -1.06
N PRO A 267 -27.23 -25.77 -1.60
CA PRO A 267 -28.33 -25.24 -0.80
C PRO A 267 -28.70 -26.21 0.33
N LEU A 268 -29.12 -25.70 1.50
CA LEU A 268 -29.55 -26.61 2.56
C LEU A 268 -30.80 -27.39 2.11
N PRO A 269 -31.00 -28.65 2.56
CA PRO A 269 -32.13 -29.49 2.15
C PRO A 269 -33.52 -28.87 2.36
N ASN A 270 -33.63 -27.88 3.24
CA ASN A 270 -34.85 -27.19 3.62
C ASN A 270 -34.94 -25.75 3.08
N ASP A 271 -33.99 -25.30 2.24
CA ASP A 271 -34.18 -24.07 1.49
C ASP A 271 -35.24 -24.32 0.41
N ALA A 272 -36.40 -23.67 0.56
CA ALA A 272 -37.46 -23.75 -0.43
C ALA A 272 -36.91 -23.34 -1.81
N LEU A 273 -37.22 -24.14 -2.83
CA LEU A 273 -36.94 -23.78 -4.23
C LEU A 273 -37.50 -22.37 -4.49
N PRO A 274 -36.74 -21.48 -5.17
CA PRO A 274 -37.21 -20.14 -5.44
C PRO A 274 -38.57 -20.20 -6.13
N VAL A 275 -39.56 -19.51 -5.56
CA VAL A 275 -40.87 -19.36 -6.19
C VAL A 275 -40.66 -18.64 -7.52
N ALA A 276 -41.13 -19.23 -8.62
CA ALA A 276 -41.00 -18.63 -9.95
C ALA A 276 -41.61 -17.21 -9.95
N GLY A 277 -40.77 -16.19 -10.15
CA GLY A 277 -41.16 -14.77 -10.13
C GLY A 277 -40.79 -13.99 -8.87
N ALA A 278 -40.13 -14.60 -7.88
CA ALA A 278 -39.56 -13.87 -6.75
C ALA A 278 -38.24 -13.16 -7.14
N GLU A 279 -38.03 -11.96 -6.60
CA GLU A 279 -36.76 -11.22 -6.69
C GLU A 279 -35.58 -12.12 -6.25
N PRO A 280 -34.45 -12.12 -6.99
CA PRO A 280 -33.34 -13.02 -6.71
C PRO A 280 -32.66 -12.65 -5.39
N ASP A 281 -32.85 -13.50 -4.38
CA ASP A 281 -32.21 -13.38 -3.07
C ASP A 281 -30.84 -14.05 -3.08
N ILE A 282 -29.83 -13.43 -2.48
CA ILE A 282 -28.50 -14.04 -2.36
C ILE A 282 -28.53 -15.40 -1.67
N ALA A 283 -29.40 -15.57 -0.67
CA ALA A 283 -29.57 -16.83 0.05
C ALA A 283 -30.12 -17.95 -0.84
N SER A 284 -30.78 -17.61 -1.94
CA SER A 284 -31.26 -18.58 -2.94
C SER A 284 -30.19 -18.97 -3.97
N ARG A 285 -29.12 -18.17 -4.09
CA ARG A 285 -28.09 -18.32 -5.13
C ARG A 285 -26.76 -18.84 -4.58
N ILE A 286 -26.41 -18.47 -3.35
CA ILE A 286 -25.11 -18.80 -2.74
C ILE A 286 -25.35 -19.35 -1.33
N SER A 287 -24.78 -20.52 -1.07
CA SER A 287 -24.62 -21.10 0.26
C SER A 287 -23.11 -21.13 0.54
N ILE A 288 -22.67 -20.66 1.70
CA ILE A 288 -21.25 -20.65 2.06
C ILE A 288 -21.00 -21.73 3.11
N ARG A 289 -20.20 -22.73 2.74
CA ARG A 289 -19.73 -23.77 3.63
C ARG A 289 -18.28 -23.48 4.03
N ALA A 290 -17.92 -23.83 5.26
CA ALA A 290 -16.56 -23.70 5.75
C ALA A 290 -16.16 -24.82 6.71
N THR A 291 -14.87 -24.81 7.09
CA THR A 291 -14.31 -25.70 8.12
C THR A 291 -14.00 -24.89 9.38
N GLN A 292 -14.71 -25.19 10.47
CA GLN A 292 -14.53 -24.58 11.80
C GLN A 292 -13.62 -25.44 12.67
N VAL A 293 -12.71 -24.79 13.40
CA VAL A 293 -11.90 -25.39 14.46
C VAL A 293 -12.17 -24.64 15.76
N ARG A 294 -12.63 -25.36 16.79
CA ARG A 294 -12.81 -24.82 18.15
C ARG A 294 -11.68 -25.35 19.05
N PRO A 295 -10.73 -24.51 19.48
CA PRO A 295 -9.56 -24.96 20.26
C PRO A 295 -9.92 -25.80 21.49
N ALA A 296 -10.89 -25.33 22.29
CA ALA A 296 -11.34 -26.03 23.51
C ALA A 296 -11.93 -27.43 23.22
N ALA A 297 -12.74 -27.54 22.16
CA ALA A 297 -13.33 -28.82 21.76
C ALA A 297 -12.29 -29.80 21.22
N VAL A 298 -11.31 -29.31 20.45
CA VAL A 298 -10.20 -30.12 19.95
C VAL A 298 -9.33 -30.62 21.10
N ALA A 299 -8.96 -29.75 22.04
CA ALA A 299 -8.15 -30.12 23.19
C ALA A 299 -8.84 -31.23 24.01
N LYS A 300 -10.15 -31.07 24.29
CA LYS A 300 -10.97 -32.07 24.98
C LYS A 300 -11.05 -33.39 24.21
N LYS A 301 -11.30 -33.35 22.89
CA LYS A 301 -11.39 -34.56 22.03
C LYS A 301 -10.06 -35.33 21.98
N LEU A 302 -8.94 -34.62 21.99
CA LEU A 302 -7.60 -35.22 21.97
C LEU A 302 -7.12 -35.66 23.37
N GLY A 303 -7.77 -35.18 24.43
CA GLY A 303 -7.39 -35.42 25.82
C GLY A 303 -6.07 -34.75 26.22
N VAL A 304 -5.73 -33.62 25.60
CA VAL A 304 -4.57 -32.79 25.95
C VAL A 304 -4.99 -31.72 26.95
N PRO A 305 -4.09 -31.25 27.85
CA PRO A 305 -4.47 -30.32 28.92
C PRO A 305 -4.97 -28.96 28.39
N SER A 306 -4.36 -28.47 27.32
CA SER A 306 -4.76 -27.24 26.65
C SER A 306 -4.35 -27.25 25.18
N PHE A 307 -4.99 -26.42 24.36
CA PHE A 307 -4.61 -26.26 22.96
C PHE A 307 -3.23 -25.58 22.81
N PRO A 308 -2.87 -24.53 23.56
CA PRO A 308 -1.54 -23.93 23.49
C PRO A 308 -0.41 -24.92 23.79
N ARG A 309 -0.63 -25.87 24.72
CA ARG A 309 0.31 -26.97 24.99
C ARG A 309 0.56 -27.83 23.76
N LEU A 310 -0.49 -28.19 23.03
CA LEU A 310 -0.40 -28.96 21.79
C LEU A 310 0.34 -28.17 20.70
N ALA A 311 -0.02 -26.90 20.52
CA ALA A 311 0.60 -26.01 19.55
C ALA A 311 2.11 -25.82 19.80
N TYR A 312 2.51 -25.69 21.08
CA TYR A 312 3.92 -25.63 21.47
C TYR A 312 4.70 -26.89 21.07
N GLU A 313 4.13 -28.09 21.22
CA GLU A 313 4.79 -29.32 20.78
C GLU A 313 4.98 -29.38 19.27
N VAL A 314 3.98 -28.92 18.50
CA VAL A 314 4.09 -28.82 17.04
C VAL A 314 5.17 -27.83 16.64
N LYS A 315 5.22 -26.66 17.28
CA LYS A 315 6.27 -25.64 17.03
C LYS A 315 7.66 -26.17 17.40
N ARG A 316 7.77 -26.93 18.50
CA ARG A 316 9.04 -27.50 18.99
C ARG A 316 9.62 -28.55 18.06
N ASP A 317 8.78 -29.41 17.49
CA ASP A 317 9.21 -30.48 16.57
C ASP A 317 8.21 -30.64 15.41
N PRO A 318 8.30 -29.80 14.37
CA PRO A 318 7.35 -29.83 13.25
C PRO A 318 7.41 -31.11 12.39
N ARG A 319 8.41 -31.98 12.61
CA ARG A 319 8.57 -33.24 11.88
C ARG A 319 8.04 -34.45 12.67
N ALA A 320 7.68 -34.27 13.93
CA ALA A 320 7.09 -35.33 14.73
C ALA A 320 5.75 -35.79 14.16
N SER A 321 5.44 -37.08 14.32
CA SER A 321 4.10 -37.58 14.02
C SER A 321 3.08 -36.96 14.97
N PHE A 322 1.84 -36.78 14.50
CA PHE A 322 0.79 -36.17 15.34
C PHE A 322 0.51 -36.96 16.62
N ALA A 323 0.57 -38.30 16.56
CA ALA A 323 0.42 -39.15 17.73
C ALA A 323 1.52 -38.91 18.78
N THR A 324 2.77 -38.74 18.34
CA THR A 324 3.90 -38.40 19.20
C THR A 324 3.70 -37.02 19.84
N THR A 325 3.26 -36.04 19.06
CA THR A 325 2.96 -34.68 19.54
C THR A 325 1.87 -34.70 20.61
N ILE A 326 0.77 -35.44 20.38
CA ILE A 326 -0.30 -35.62 21.38
C ILE A 326 0.23 -36.28 22.65
N GLN A 327 1.02 -37.35 22.53
CA GLN A 327 1.61 -38.03 23.68
C GLN A 327 2.51 -37.10 24.50
N ARG A 328 3.34 -36.29 23.82
CA ARG A 328 4.18 -35.27 24.47
C ARG A 328 3.35 -34.19 25.14
N ALA A 329 2.26 -33.74 24.51
CA ALA A 329 1.36 -32.74 25.07
C ALA A 329 0.64 -33.24 26.34
N LYS A 330 0.35 -34.55 26.42
CA LYS A 330 -0.23 -35.21 27.60
C LYS A 330 0.77 -35.43 28.74
N GLY A 331 2.03 -35.70 28.43
CA GLY A 331 3.06 -36.02 29.41
C GLY A 331 3.70 -34.78 30.07
N ASN A 332 4.00 -34.88 31.37
CA ASN A 332 4.77 -33.89 32.14
C ASN A 332 4.28 -32.43 32.00
N ALA A 333 2.95 -32.22 31.93
CA ALA A 333 2.34 -30.90 31.71
C ALA A 333 2.87 -29.86 32.71
N ASP A 334 2.82 -30.15 34.01
CA ASP A 334 3.26 -29.23 35.07
C ASP A 334 4.73 -28.80 34.97
N VAL A 335 5.61 -29.68 34.47
CA VAL A 335 7.04 -29.40 34.32
C VAL A 335 7.30 -28.54 33.09
N VAL A 336 6.62 -28.83 31.98
CA VAL A 336 6.78 -28.11 30.73
C VAL A 336 6.15 -26.73 30.82
N GLU A 337 4.99 -26.60 31.47
CA GLU A 337 4.29 -25.33 31.63
C GLU A 337 5.08 -24.33 32.49
N LYS A 338 5.89 -24.82 33.43
CA LYS A 338 6.84 -24.01 34.22
C LYS A 338 8.16 -23.76 33.51
N SER A 339 8.39 -24.34 32.33
CA SER A 339 9.64 -24.15 31.60
C SER A 339 9.72 -22.76 30.98
N ALA A 340 10.91 -22.15 31.05
CA ALA A 340 11.15 -20.81 30.48
C ALA A 340 10.82 -20.74 28.97
N LYS A 341 11.04 -21.83 28.23
CA LYS A 341 10.74 -21.91 26.79
C LYS A 341 9.24 -21.87 26.49
N TYR A 342 8.43 -22.55 27.30
CA TYR A 342 6.98 -22.53 27.14
C TYR A 342 6.38 -21.19 27.58
N ILE A 343 6.84 -20.63 28.71
CA ILE A 343 6.43 -19.30 29.15
C ILE A 343 6.77 -18.24 28.09
N SER A 344 7.97 -18.31 27.51
CA SER A 344 8.37 -17.41 26.42
C SER A 344 7.51 -17.59 25.15
N PHE A 345 7.01 -18.80 24.88
CA PHE A 345 6.10 -19.06 23.78
C PHE A 345 4.72 -18.46 24.05
N LEU A 346 4.17 -18.65 25.25
CA LEU A 346 2.85 -18.12 25.61
C LEU A 346 2.80 -16.60 25.74
N LYS A 347 3.94 -15.94 26.03
CA LYS A 347 4.00 -14.49 26.12
C LYS A 347 3.56 -13.77 24.83
N GLU A 348 3.67 -14.42 23.68
CA GLU A 348 3.19 -13.92 22.38
C GLU A 348 1.64 -13.91 22.29
N TYR A 349 0.96 -14.68 23.13
CA TYR A 349 -0.49 -14.91 23.09
C TYR A 349 -1.22 -14.39 24.35
N ASP A 350 -0.52 -13.68 25.23
CA ASP A 350 -1.07 -13.17 26.49
C ASP A 350 -1.99 -11.96 26.26
N LEU A 351 -3.29 -12.20 26.22
CA LEU A 351 -4.30 -11.17 26.01
C LEU A 351 -4.38 -10.17 27.18
N GLY A 352 -4.10 -10.59 28.41
CA GLY A 352 -4.25 -9.73 29.61
C GLY A 352 -3.23 -8.59 29.67
N GLY A 353 -2.00 -8.84 29.19
CA GLY A 353 -1.00 -7.79 29.01
C GLY A 353 -1.40 -6.77 27.95
N HIS A 354 -2.10 -7.21 26.89
CA HIS A 354 -2.59 -6.34 25.82
C HIS A 354 -3.84 -5.56 26.21
N GLU A 355 -4.77 -6.13 27.00
CA GLU A 355 -5.95 -5.43 27.53
C GLU A 355 -5.58 -4.36 28.57
N ALA A 356 -4.63 -4.62 29.45
CA ALA A 356 -4.14 -3.63 30.40
C ALA A 356 -3.43 -2.46 29.68
N ALA A 357 -2.70 -2.75 28.60
CA ALA A 357 -2.10 -1.75 27.72
C ALA A 357 -3.18 -0.98 26.94
N ALA A 358 -4.23 -1.67 26.46
CA ALA A 358 -5.37 -1.07 25.75
C ALA A 358 -6.30 -0.28 26.67
N THR A 359 -6.39 -0.58 27.97
CA THR A 359 -7.20 0.20 28.93
C THR A 359 -6.44 1.46 29.40
N THR A 360 -5.13 1.33 29.62
CA THR A 360 -4.26 2.47 29.98
C THR A 360 -4.02 3.41 28.79
N SER A 361 -3.94 2.87 27.56
CA SER A 361 -3.74 3.65 26.32
C SER A 361 -5.06 3.96 25.59
N GLY A 362 -6.15 3.25 25.90
CA GLY A 362 -7.46 3.40 25.26
C GLY A 362 -8.16 4.69 25.60
N SER A 363 -7.88 5.27 26.78
CA SER A 363 -8.29 6.65 27.10
C SER A 363 -7.69 7.68 26.12
N VAL A 364 -6.53 7.39 25.52
CA VAL A 364 -5.91 8.24 24.50
C VAL A 364 -6.37 7.82 23.10
N TRP A 365 -6.67 6.53 22.87
CA TRP A 365 -7.00 6.04 21.53
C TRP A 365 -8.46 6.21 21.10
N THR A 366 -9.44 6.19 22.02
CA THR A 366 -10.85 5.90 21.65
C THR A 366 -11.86 7.04 21.77
N SER A 367 -11.49 8.23 22.29
CA SER A 367 -12.52 9.29 22.52
C SER A 367 -12.21 10.66 21.91
N SER A 368 -10.95 10.94 21.57
CA SER A 368 -10.52 12.30 21.11
C SER A 368 -9.40 12.24 20.05
N ASN A 369 -9.23 11.12 19.35
CA ASN A 369 -7.97 10.80 18.70
C ASN A 369 -7.90 11.23 17.21
N PRO A 370 -6.93 12.08 16.82
CA PRO A 370 -6.60 12.34 15.42
C PRO A 370 -6.23 11.07 14.61
N LEU A 371 -5.79 9.99 15.27
CA LEU A 371 -5.49 8.70 14.62
C LEU A 371 -6.71 7.90 14.17
N ALA A 372 -7.94 8.26 14.57
CA ALA A 372 -9.15 7.60 14.02
C ALA A 372 -9.29 7.80 12.50
N VAL A 373 -8.51 8.73 11.93
CA VAL A 373 -8.45 9.10 10.51
C VAL A 373 -7.32 8.39 9.75
N ILE A 374 -6.34 7.78 10.44
CA ILE A 374 -5.19 7.16 9.76
C ILE A 374 -5.63 5.85 9.11
N THR A 375 -5.54 5.82 7.78
CA THR A 375 -5.91 4.64 6.98
C THR A 375 -4.68 3.88 6.47
N ASP A 376 -3.49 4.48 6.53
CA ASP A 376 -2.26 3.79 6.20
C ASP A 376 -1.66 3.04 7.41
N PRO A 377 -1.52 1.70 7.34
CA PRO A 377 -0.92 0.90 8.42
C PRO A 377 0.53 1.27 8.75
N LYS A 378 1.30 1.77 7.78
CA LYS A 378 2.72 2.16 8.01
C LYS A 378 2.84 3.47 8.73
N LEU A 379 1.94 4.40 8.44
CA LEU A 379 1.83 5.61 9.23
C LEU A 379 1.34 5.29 10.64
N SER A 380 0.32 4.44 10.80
CA SER A 380 -0.13 3.96 12.12
C SER A 380 1.00 3.29 12.93
N GLU A 381 1.80 2.43 12.29
CA GLU A 381 3.00 1.81 12.86
C GLU A 381 4.07 2.85 13.27
N LEU A 382 4.22 3.94 12.51
CA LEU A 382 5.13 5.03 12.84
C LEU A 382 4.64 5.82 14.07
N TYR A 383 3.38 6.24 14.09
CA TYR A 383 2.80 6.95 15.24
C TYR A 383 2.87 6.12 16.53
N ALA A 384 2.61 4.82 16.46
CA ALA A 384 2.73 3.95 17.62
C ALA A 384 4.14 3.94 18.22
N GLN A 385 5.20 4.14 17.41
CA GLN A 385 6.57 4.25 17.92
C GLN A 385 6.86 5.58 18.62
N TYR A 386 6.02 6.59 18.45
CA TYR A 386 6.06 7.83 19.23
C TYR A 386 5.19 7.74 20.48
N GLU A 387 4.02 7.10 20.38
CA GLU A 387 3.04 7.08 21.46
C GLU A 387 3.24 5.97 22.49
N LEU A 388 3.71 4.81 22.04
CA LEU A 388 3.67 3.58 22.83
C LEU A 388 5.09 3.05 23.09
N PRO A 389 5.52 3.02 24.36
CA PRO A 389 6.84 2.50 24.73
C PRO A 389 7.09 1.04 24.31
N SER A 390 6.03 0.23 24.16
CA SER A 390 6.15 -1.18 23.76
C SER A 390 6.63 -1.39 22.32
N PHE A 391 6.55 -0.35 21.48
CA PHE A 391 6.95 -0.40 20.07
C PHE A 391 8.20 0.44 19.79
N ALA A 392 8.69 1.19 20.78
CA ALA A 392 9.79 2.11 20.66
C ALA A 392 11.00 1.64 21.47
N MET A 393 12.19 1.78 20.90
CA MET A 393 13.45 1.73 21.66
C MET A 393 13.91 3.17 21.89
N PRO A 394 14.21 3.60 23.14
CA PRO A 394 14.52 5.01 23.43
C PRO A 394 15.67 5.57 22.61
N GLU A 395 16.73 4.78 22.43
CA GLU A 395 17.99 5.19 21.75
C GLU A 395 17.97 4.94 20.23
N GLU A 396 16.91 4.36 19.67
CA GLU A 396 16.79 4.12 18.22
C GLU A 396 15.83 5.13 17.56
N GLY A 397 16.14 5.43 16.28
CA GLY A 397 15.21 6.10 15.38
C GLY A 397 13.93 5.26 15.15
N ALA A 398 12.85 5.91 14.74
CA ALA A 398 11.62 5.19 14.41
C ALA A 398 11.77 4.42 13.09
N HIS A 399 11.19 3.23 12.98
CA HIS A 399 11.37 2.34 11.82
C HIS A 399 10.16 2.39 10.90
N VAL A 400 10.40 2.47 9.59
CA VAL A 400 9.36 2.31 8.56
C VAL A 400 9.77 1.21 7.59
N TYR A 401 8.89 0.25 7.32
CA TYR A 401 9.16 -0.86 6.40
C TYR A 401 8.40 -0.68 5.09
N LEU A 402 9.08 -0.19 4.06
CA LEU A 402 8.49 0.07 2.75
C LEU A 402 8.28 -1.23 1.97
N GLN A 403 7.10 -1.40 1.36
CA GLN A 403 6.75 -2.61 0.63
C GLN A 403 7.63 -2.79 -0.61
N VAL A 404 8.02 -4.02 -0.95
CA VAL A 404 8.79 -4.27 -2.18
C VAL A 404 7.89 -4.02 -3.39
N LEU A 405 8.20 -3.01 -4.20
CA LEU A 405 7.47 -2.69 -5.42
C LEU A 405 7.85 -3.64 -6.55
N ILE A 406 6.96 -3.84 -7.51
CA ILE A 406 7.30 -4.55 -8.75
C ILE A 406 8.08 -3.59 -9.63
N GLU A 407 9.39 -3.71 -9.58
CA GLU A 407 10.34 -2.80 -10.22
C GLU A 407 11.52 -3.56 -10.83
N ARG A 408 12.26 -2.90 -11.71
CA ARG A 408 13.49 -3.46 -12.28
C ARG A 408 14.61 -3.50 -11.23
N HIS A 409 15.06 -4.71 -10.87
CA HIS A 409 15.94 -4.92 -9.72
C HIS A 409 17.41 -4.50 -9.90
N ASP A 410 17.90 -4.32 -11.13
CA ASP A 410 19.27 -3.91 -11.45
C ASP A 410 19.45 -2.38 -11.41
N ARG A 411 18.35 -1.61 -11.40
CA ARG A 411 18.34 -0.16 -11.21
C ARG A 411 18.30 0.24 -9.73
N ARG A 412 18.55 1.53 -9.47
CA ARG A 412 18.30 2.19 -8.17
C ARG A 412 16.86 1.89 -7.72
N ALA A 413 16.63 1.79 -6.41
CA ALA A 413 15.29 1.50 -5.89
C ALA A 413 14.30 2.60 -6.23
N ALA A 414 13.10 2.22 -6.68
CA ALA A 414 12.01 3.13 -6.96
C ALA A 414 11.61 3.95 -5.72
N TRP A 415 11.80 3.39 -4.51
CA TRP A 415 11.59 4.11 -3.25
C TRP A 415 12.57 5.26 -2.98
N MET A 416 13.66 5.36 -3.75
CA MET A 416 14.45 6.60 -3.74
C MET A 416 13.62 7.78 -4.28
N GLU A 417 12.61 7.50 -5.10
CA GLU A 417 11.67 8.52 -5.49
C GLU A 417 10.70 8.86 -4.36
N GLY A 418 10.46 10.16 -4.18
CA GLY A 418 9.65 10.69 -3.09
C GLY A 418 10.26 10.54 -1.69
N SER A 419 11.57 10.26 -1.54
CA SER A 419 12.23 10.22 -0.23
C SER A 419 12.16 11.56 0.49
N GLU A 420 12.33 12.67 -0.23
CA GLU A 420 12.25 14.03 0.35
C GLU A 420 10.85 14.36 0.85
N LEU A 421 9.82 13.93 0.12
CA LEU A 421 8.42 14.08 0.54
C LEU A 421 8.13 13.29 1.83
N ARG A 422 8.68 12.08 1.96
CA ARG A 422 8.56 11.29 3.20
C ARG A 422 9.37 11.88 4.34
N LEU A 423 10.58 12.35 4.08
CA LEU A 423 11.41 13.04 5.07
C LEU A 423 10.70 14.30 5.60
N LEU A 424 10.09 15.08 4.71
CA LEU A 424 9.27 16.22 5.09
C LEU A 424 8.10 15.78 5.97
N ALA A 425 7.33 14.77 5.55
CA ALA A 425 6.22 14.23 6.34
C ALA A 425 6.66 13.73 7.73
N TYR A 426 7.74 12.94 7.82
CA TYR A 426 8.28 12.45 9.08
C TYR A 426 8.77 13.57 9.98
N SER A 427 9.36 14.62 9.41
CA SER A 427 9.85 15.77 10.17
C SER A 427 8.70 16.59 10.73
N LEU A 428 7.64 16.84 9.94
CA LEU A 428 6.42 17.51 10.42
C LEU A 428 5.76 16.74 11.55
N LEU A 429 5.64 15.41 11.43
CA LEU A 429 5.16 14.54 12.51
C LEU A 429 6.02 14.71 13.78
N ASN A 430 7.35 14.65 13.63
CA ASN A 430 8.29 14.76 14.74
C ASN A 430 8.21 16.12 15.44
N LEU A 431 8.04 17.21 14.69
CA LEU A 431 7.92 18.57 15.23
C LEU A 431 6.66 18.74 16.09
N GLY A 432 5.60 17.98 15.82
CA GLY A 432 4.38 17.95 16.65
C GLY A 432 4.61 17.47 18.09
N TYR A 433 5.73 16.79 18.37
CA TYR A 433 6.09 16.33 19.71
C TYR A 433 7.02 17.32 20.44
N PRO A 434 6.98 17.39 21.79
CA PRO A 434 7.88 18.23 22.57
C PRO A 434 9.34 17.75 22.47
N ALA A 435 10.27 18.72 22.45
CA ALA A 435 11.72 18.49 22.43
C ALA A 435 12.34 18.29 23.83
N GLY A 436 13.62 17.87 23.87
CA GLY A 436 14.42 17.71 25.09
C GLY A 436 14.43 16.29 25.68
N ASP A 437 15.13 16.09 26.79
CA ASP A 437 15.37 14.76 27.41
C ASP A 437 14.10 14.00 27.83
N LYS A 438 12.98 14.73 28.02
CA LYS A 438 11.65 14.17 28.31
C LYS A 438 10.70 14.19 27.11
N GLY A 439 11.18 14.67 25.97
CA GLY A 439 10.47 14.76 24.71
C GLY A 439 10.40 13.42 24.00
N LYS A 440 9.44 13.28 23.08
CA LYS A 440 9.28 12.09 22.24
C LYS A 440 9.93 12.24 20.86
N ARG A 441 10.55 13.41 20.59
CA ARG A 441 11.24 13.67 19.32
C ARG A 441 12.34 12.63 19.08
N LYS A 442 12.42 12.18 17.84
CA LYS A 442 13.46 11.28 17.33
C LYS A 442 14.46 12.08 16.51
N GLU A 443 15.70 11.60 16.43
CA GLU A 443 16.74 12.19 15.57
C GLU A 443 16.58 11.76 14.11
N ALA A 444 16.13 10.53 13.88
CA ALA A 444 16.01 9.94 12.55
C ALA A 444 14.82 8.98 12.44
N VAL A 445 14.33 8.82 11.21
CA VAL A 445 13.48 7.70 10.79
C VAL A 445 14.31 6.75 9.93
N ILE A 446 14.21 5.45 10.19
CA ILE A 446 14.98 4.39 9.52
C ILE A 446 14.06 3.66 8.55
N GLU A 447 14.20 3.95 7.26
CA GLU A 447 13.46 3.26 6.21
C GLU A 447 14.13 1.93 5.85
N HIS A 448 13.38 0.84 5.92
CA HIS A 448 13.80 -0.46 5.41
C HIS A 448 13.25 -0.62 4.00
N MET A 449 14.14 -0.61 3.02
CA MET A 449 13.79 -0.74 1.60
C MET A 449 14.87 -1.48 0.82
N ARG A 450 14.62 -1.76 -0.48
CA ARG A 450 15.64 -2.34 -1.35
C ARG A 450 16.79 -1.35 -1.53
N LYS A 451 18.03 -1.81 -1.34
CA LYS A 451 19.25 -1.11 -1.76
C LYS A 451 20.16 -2.10 -2.49
N GLY A 452 20.24 -1.95 -3.80
CA GLY A 452 20.92 -2.92 -4.67
C GLY A 452 20.29 -4.32 -4.54
N ARG A 453 21.08 -5.29 -4.06
CA ARG A 453 20.72 -6.72 -4.01
C ARG A 453 20.14 -7.20 -2.67
N ARG A 454 19.92 -6.30 -1.69
CA ARG A 454 19.41 -6.62 -0.35
C ARG A 454 18.34 -5.63 0.12
N ILE A 455 17.57 -6.01 1.13
CA ILE A 455 16.87 -5.03 1.98
C ILE A 455 17.91 -4.38 2.91
N ALA A 456 17.83 -3.06 3.08
CA ALA A 456 18.74 -2.28 3.91
C ALA A 456 17.98 -1.20 4.68
N ALA A 457 18.51 -0.88 5.86
CA ALA A 457 18.12 0.29 6.66
C ALA A 457 18.75 1.55 6.07
N ILE A 458 17.92 2.57 5.83
CA ILE A 458 18.28 3.87 5.27
C ILE A 458 17.85 4.92 6.29
N PRO A 459 18.80 5.48 7.07
CA PRO A 459 18.47 6.53 8.02
C PRO A 459 18.17 7.84 7.28
N LEU A 460 17.06 8.45 7.64
CA LEU A 460 16.64 9.79 7.25
C LEU A 460 16.73 10.68 8.49
N THR A 461 17.74 11.54 8.56
CA THR A 461 17.88 12.52 9.64
C THR A 461 16.76 13.53 9.54
N LEU A 462 15.99 13.70 10.61
CA LEU A 462 14.81 14.57 10.62
C LEU A 462 15.20 16.03 10.63
N LEU A 463 14.40 16.83 9.93
CA LEU A 463 14.68 18.25 9.69
C LEU A 463 14.41 19.09 10.94
N ALA A 464 15.22 20.13 11.11
CA ALA A 464 14.86 21.22 12.00
C ALA A 464 13.67 22.01 11.45
N GLU A 465 12.97 22.72 12.32
CA GLU A 465 11.74 23.47 11.97
C GLU A 465 11.93 24.41 10.77
N LYS A 466 12.98 25.23 10.79
CA LYS A 466 13.29 26.16 9.69
C LYS A 466 13.56 25.45 8.35
N GLU A 467 14.24 24.30 8.39
CA GLU A 467 14.52 23.54 7.17
C GLU A 467 13.25 22.85 6.65
N ALA A 468 12.37 22.41 7.54
CA ALA A 468 11.05 21.91 7.16
C ALA A 468 10.18 23.01 6.53
N GLU A 469 10.21 24.24 7.06
CA GLU A 469 9.54 25.41 6.46
C GLU A 469 10.03 25.67 5.02
N GLU A 470 11.35 25.80 4.83
CA GLU A 470 11.95 26.08 3.51
C GLU A 470 11.60 25.00 2.48
N ARG A 471 11.64 23.72 2.88
CA ARG A 471 11.30 22.61 1.97
C ARG A 471 9.81 22.50 1.70
N LEU A 472 8.94 22.81 2.68
CA LEU A 472 7.50 22.80 2.49
C LEU A 472 7.05 23.94 1.57
N GLU A 473 7.63 25.14 1.71
CA GLU A 473 7.39 26.27 0.82
C GLU A 473 7.79 25.94 -0.63
N ALA A 474 8.98 25.37 -0.82
CA ALA A 474 9.43 24.95 -2.16
C ALA A 474 8.55 23.85 -2.76
N PHE A 475 8.05 22.92 -1.94
CA PHE A 475 7.08 21.92 -2.38
C PHE A 475 5.77 22.57 -2.87
N VAL A 476 5.20 23.49 -2.10
CA VAL A 476 3.97 24.22 -2.47
C VAL A 476 4.19 24.99 -3.78
N GLN A 477 5.31 25.68 -3.92
CA GLN A 477 5.67 26.39 -5.17
C GLN A 477 5.81 25.43 -6.36
N GLN A 478 6.45 24.27 -6.17
CA GLN A 478 6.61 23.26 -7.23
C GLN A 478 5.26 22.74 -7.72
N VAL A 479 4.33 22.43 -6.80
CA VAL A 479 2.98 21.96 -7.16
C VAL A 479 2.21 23.06 -7.89
N ASN A 480 2.22 24.30 -7.38
CA ASN A 480 1.51 25.42 -8.02
C ASN A 480 2.05 25.74 -9.42
N THR A 481 3.38 25.68 -9.60
CA THR A 481 4.01 25.86 -10.91
C THR A 481 3.60 24.77 -11.88
N PHE A 482 3.59 23.51 -11.42
CA PHE A 482 3.13 22.38 -12.22
C PHE A 482 1.65 22.52 -12.62
N VAL A 483 0.77 22.81 -11.67
CA VAL A 483 -0.66 22.98 -11.90
C VAL A 483 -0.90 24.10 -12.90
N SER A 484 -0.25 25.25 -12.73
CA SER A 484 -0.39 26.39 -13.65
C SER A 484 0.04 26.04 -15.08
N SER A 485 1.10 25.25 -15.25
CA SER A 485 1.56 24.82 -16.57
C SER A 485 0.63 23.82 -17.25
N VAL A 486 0.05 22.90 -16.48
CA VAL A 486 -0.82 21.83 -16.99
C VAL A 486 -2.26 22.31 -17.22
N ASP A 487 -2.75 23.22 -16.38
CA ASP A 487 -4.11 23.77 -16.43
C ASP A 487 -4.18 25.13 -17.16
N ASN A 488 -3.13 25.54 -17.91
CA ASN A 488 -3.12 26.80 -18.67
C ASN A 488 -4.39 26.97 -19.52
N ASP A 489 -5.18 27.97 -19.11
CA ASP A 489 -6.48 28.36 -19.64
C ASP A 489 -6.29 29.10 -20.97
N ASP A 490 -6.59 28.42 -22.08
CA ASP A 490 -6.75 29.08 -23.38
C ASP A 490 -8.14 29.76 -23.41
N GLY A 491 -8.36 30.70 -22.49
CA GLY A 491 -9.43 31.71 -22.47
C GLY A 491 -10.86 31.26 -22.79
N GLY A 492 -11.23 30.04 -22.45
CA GLY A 492 -12.55 29.49 -22.74
C GLY A 492 -13.27 29.12 -21.44
N ASP A 493 -14.33 29.87 -21.11
CA ASP A 493 -15.24 29.69 -19.97
C ASP A 493 -16.03 28.35 -20.03
N ASP A 494 -15.37 27.21 -20.28
CA ASP A 494 -15.99 25.89 -20.33
C ASP A 494 -15.44 25.06 -19.16
N GLU A 495 -16.20 25.04 -18.05
CA GLU A 495 -15.96 24.21 -16.85
C GLU A 495 -15.82 22.71 -17.16
N SER A 496 -16.11 22.27 -18.40
CA SER A 496 -15.94 20.90 -18.87
C SER A 496 -14.49 20.50 -19.22
N SER A 497 -13.53 21.44 -19.14
CA SER A 497 -12.14 21.28 -19.58
C SER A 497 -11.16 20.76 -18.52
N ALA A 498 -11.55 20.68 -17.24
CA ALA A 498 -10.65 20.36 -16.14
C ALA A 498 -10.07 18.93 -16.22
N CYS A 499 -8.74 18.80 -16.06
CA CYS A 499 -8.08 17.50 -15.98
C CYS A 499 -8.58 16.72 -14.76
N GLU A 500 -8.97 15.46 -14.95
CA GLU A 500 -9.32 14.57 -13.84
C GLU A 500 -8.18 14.53 -12.80
N PRO A 501 -8.46 14.70 -11.48
CA PRO A 501 -7.41 14.76 -10.46
C PRO A 501 -6.47 13.55 -10.48
N ALA A 502 -6.99 12.35 -10.76
CA ALA A 502 -6.18 11.15 -10.87
C ALA A 502 -5.17 11.21 -12.04
N VAL A 503 -5.51 11.87 -13.14
CA VAL A 503 -4.63 12.09 -14.29
C VAL A 503 -3.57 13.13 -13.93
N ARG A 504 -3.99 14.26 -13.36
CA ARG A 504 -3.11 15.36 -12.91
C ARG A 504 -2.02 14.86 -11.97
N TRP A 505 -2.38 14.14 -10.91
CA TRP A 505 -1.42 13.70 -9.91
C TRP A 505 -0.49 12.60 -10.40
N ARG A 506 -0.97 11.70 -11.28
CA ARG A 506 -0.08 10.74 -11.96
C ARG A 506 0.91 11.47 -12.87
N ALA A 507 0.49 12.53 -13.54
CA ALA A 507 1.38 13.37 -14.33
C ALA A 507 2.40 14.13 -13.46
N PHE A 508 1.98 14.68 -12.32
CA PHE A 508 2.89 15.29 -11.34
C PHE A 508 3.92 14.27 -10.84
N ALA A 509 3.50 13.05 -10.54
CA ALA A 509 4.43 12.00 -10.12
C ALA A 509 5.45 11.65 -11.21
N LEU A 510 5.04 11.68 -12.49
CA LEU A 510 5.96 11.51 -13.61
C LEU A 510 6.92 12.71 -13.75
N TYR A 511 6.39 13.93 -13.63
CA TYR A 511 7.19 15.15 -13.59
C TYR A 511 8.27 15.10 -12.51
N ASP A 512 7.89 14.78 -11.27
CA ASP A 512 8.81 14.68 -10.14
C ASP A 512 9.92 13.65 -10.38
N VAL A 513 9.61 12.53 -11.04
CA VAL A 513 10.62 11.54 -11.44
C VAL A 513 11.55 12.06 -12.53
N LEU A 514 11.01 12.69 -13.58
CA LEU A 514 11.78 13.16 -14.74
C LEU A 514 12.61 14.41 -14.44
N ALA A 515 12.12 15.32 -13.60
CA ALA A 515 12.81 16.55 -13.21
C ALA A 515 14.15 16.27 -12.52
N ARG A 516 14.30 15.10 -11.90
CA ARG A 516 15.54 14.64 -11.24
C ARG A 516 16.52 13.95 -12.19
N MET A 517 16.10 13.63 -13.41
CA MET A 517 16.96 13.01 -14.43
C MET A 517 17.68 14.10 -15.23
N GLY A 518 18.93 13.84 -15.60
CA GLY A 518 19.65 14.70 -16.55
C GLY A 518 19.00 14.68 -17.94
N PRO A 519 19.21 15.70 -18.79
CA PRO A 519 18.55 15.80 -20.10
C PRO A 519 18.69 14.53 -20.96
N ASP A 520 19.90 13.94 -21.00
CA ASP A 520 20.19 12.72 -21.77
C ASP A 520 19.51 11.45 -21.22
N GLU A 521 19.13 11.44 -19.94
CA GLU A 521 18.45 10.31 -19.29
C GLU A 521 16.91 10.40 -19.45
N ARG A 522 16.38 11.58 -19.80
CA ARG A 522 14.94 11.82 -19.93
C ARG A 522 14.36 11.09 -21.14
N LEU A 523 13.08 10.77 -21.05
CA LEU A 523 12.34 10.17 -22.15
C LEU A 523 12.14 11.21 -23.26
N ALA A 524 12.59 10.89 -24.47
CA ALA A 524 12.24 11.66 -25.66
C ALA A 524 10.72 11.84 -25.77
N THR A 525 10.28 12.98 -26.28
CA THR A 525 8.87 13.41 -26.34
C THR A 525 7.92 12.33 -26.91
N GLY A 526 8.32 11.65 -27.98
CA GLY A 526 7.52 10.57 -28.58
C GLY A 526 7.41 9.30 -27.72
N LYS A 527 8.37 9.03 -26.83
CA LYS A 527 8.29 7.94 -25.84
C LYS A 527 7.42 8.36 -24.65
N LEU A 528 7.55 9.60 -24.18
CA LEU A 528 6.73 10.17 -23.12
C LEU A 528 5.25 10.15 -23.50
N ARG A 529 4.90 10.62 -24.70
CA ARG A 529 3.54 10.55 -25.25
C ARG A 529 2.99 9.12 -25.24
N ARG A 530 3.76 8.17 -25.76
CA ARG A 530 3.34 6.75 -25.78
C ARG A 530 3.15 6.17 -24.37
N PHE A 531 4.03 6.52 -23.42
CA PHE A 531 3.88 6.09 -22.04
C PHE A 531 2.61 6.64 -21.40
N LEU A 532 2.31 7.91 -21.62
CA LEU A 532 1.12 8.57 -21.09
C LEU A 532 -0.17 8.01 -21.70
N GLU A 533 -0.17 7.65 -22.97
CA GLU A 533 -1.33 7.06 -23.66
C GLU A 533 -1.52 5.56 -23.38
N ARG A 534 -0.43 4.80 -23.30
CA ARG A 534 -0.47 3.32 -23.32
C ARG A 534 0.04 2.66 -22.04
N GLY A 535 0.78 3.39 -21.21
CA GLY A 535 1.49 2.88 -20.04
C GLY A 535 2.87 2.28 -20.36
N TYR A 536 3.36 2.37 -21.59
CA TYR A 536 4.69 1.90 -22.01
C TYR A 536 5.20 2.67 -23.25
N CYS A 537 6.52 2.81 -23.38
CA CYS A 537 7.15 3.63 -24.41
C CYS A 537 7.31 2.92 -25.77
N GLY A 538 7.43 1.60 -25.77
CA GLY A 538 7.85 0.81 -26.95
C GLY A 538 6.73 0.11 -27.72
N GLU A 539 7.11 -0.92 -28.49
CA GLU A 539 6.17 -1.85 -29.12
C GLU A 539 5.62 -2.89 -28.14
N LYS A 540 6.37 -3.15 -27.06
CA LYS A 540 6.08 -4.11 -26.01
C LYS A 540 6.27 -3.45 -24.64
N LEU A 541 5.77 -4.09 -23.59
CA LEU A 541 5.96 -3.64 -22.21
C LEU A 541 7.36 -4.06 -21.74
N GLU A 542 8.23 -3.12 -21.40
CA GLU A 542 9.59 -3.41 -20.94
C GLU A 542 9.77 -3.10 -19.45
N TRP A 543 10.80 -3.69 -18.84
CA TRP A 543 11.07 -3.50 -17.41
C TRP A 543 11.39 -2.05 -17.04
N ASP A 544 11.84 -1.23 -17.97
CA ASP A 544 12.01 0.21 -17.74
C ASP A 544 10.67 0.93 -17.61
N ASP A 545 9.65 0.54 -18.39
CA ASP A 545 8.28 1.05 -18.19
C ASP A 545 7.73 0.61 -16.83
N ILE A 546 7.95 -0.67 -16.45
CA ILE A 546 7.53 -1.20 -15.15
C ILE A 546 8.20 -0.44 -14.00
N HIS A 547 9.50 -0.16 -14.14
CA HIS A 547 10.26 0.60 -13.16
C HIS A 547 9.76 2.04 -13.03
N LEU A 548 9.46 2.70 -14.15
CA LEU A 548 8.90 4.05 -14.14
C LEU A 548 7.53 4.10 -13.43
N HIS A 549 6.66 3.12 -13.69
CA HIS A 549 5.41 2.97 -12.92
C HIS A 549 5.67 2.79 -11.41
N ALA A 550 6.69 2.02 -11.03
CA ALA A 550 7.04 1.84 -9.62
C ALA A 550 7.56 3.14 -8.99
N GLN A 551 8.35 3.93 -9.73
CA GLN A 551 8.84 5.25 -9.29
C GLN A 551 7.67 6.22 -9.07
N MET A 552 6.74 6.30 -10.03
CA MET A 552 5.53 7.13 -9.90
C MET A 552 4.69 6.71 -8.69
N LYS A 553 4.51 5.40 -8.47
CA LYS A 553 3.80 4.87 -7.30
C LYS A 553 4.46 5.25 -5.99
N ALA A 554 5.80 5.27 -5.93
CA ALA A 554 6.54 5.69 -4.75
C ALA A 554 6.27 7.18 -4.45
N VAL A 555 6.30 8.05 -5.48
CA VAL A 555 5.99 9.48 -5.32
C VAL A 555 4.55 9.71 -4.84
N LEU A 556 3.56 9.09 -5.50
CA LEU A 556 2.15 9.21 -5.12
C LEU A 556 1.89 8.74 -3.68
N TYR A 557 2.52 7.62 -3.28
CA TYR A 557 2.43 7.15 -1.91
C TYR A 557 3.08 8.15 -0.93
N SER A 558 4.24 8.71 -1.26
CA SER A 558 4.89 9.72 -0.42
C SER A 558 4.06 10.99 -0.24
N LEU A 559 3.43 11.50 -1.32
CA LEU A 559 2.51 12.64 -1.25
C LEU A 559 1.32 12.35 -0.34
N ARG A 560 0.82 11.12 -0.37
CA ARG A 560 -0.25 10.68 0.51
C ARG A 560 0.16 10.64 1.97
N VAL A 561 1.35 10.10 2.28
CA VAL A 561 1.89 10.13 3.65
C VAL A 561 2.02 11.57 4.15
N LEU A 562 2.50 12.49 3.30
CA LEU A 562 2.55 13.92 3.61
C LEU A 562 1.14 14.50 3.87
N LYS A 563 0.17 14.22 3.00
CA LYS A 563 -1.23 14.64 3.18
C LYS A 563 -1.82 14.16 4.51
N GLU A 564 -1.67 12.88 4.85
CA GLU A 564 -2.20 12.33 6.09
C GLU A 564 -1.56 12.99 7.33
N VAL A 565 -0.24 13.26 7.30
CA VAL A 565 0.44 14.00 8.38
C VAL A 565 -0.03 15.45 8.48
N LEU A 566 -0.26 16.13 7.35
CA LEU A 566 -0.75 17.52 7.34
C LEU A 566 -2.15 17.62 7.95
N VAL A 567 -3.07 16.70 7.58
CA VAL A 567 -4.43 16.64 8.12
C VAL A 567 -4.44 16.40 9.63
N VAL A 568 -3.60 15.47 10.11
CA VAL A 568 -3.44 15.26 11.58
C VAL A 568 -2.76 16.47 12.24
N GLY A 569 -1.86 17.12 11.50
CA GLY A 569 -1.06 18.27 11.91
C GLY A 569 -1.88 19.51 12.27
N GLU A 570 -3.01 19.73 11.59
CA GLU A 570 -3.92 20.87 11.82
C GLU A 570 -4.49 20.88 13.26
N ASP A 571 -4.64 19.72 13.89
CA ASP A 571 -5.09 19.61 15.28
C ASP A 571 -3.96 19.85 16.28
N THR A 572 -2.73 19.44 15.96
CA THR A 572 -1.54 19.75 16.78
C THR A 572 -1.12 21.21 16.69
N ALA A 573 -1.34 21.90 15.56
CA ALA A 573 -1.05 23.32 15.40
C ALA A 573 -1.81 24.20 16.42
N LYS A 574 -3.00 23.77 16.85
CA LYS A 574 -3.81 24.42 17.89
C LYS A 574 -3.17 24.37 19.29
N SER A 575 -2.15 23.53 19.48
CA SER A 575 -1.44 23.37 20.76
C SER A 575 -0.21 24.29 20.92
N GLY A 576 0.19 25.04 19.89
CA GLY A 576 1.32 25.98 19.92
C GLY A 576 2.71 25.34 19.95
N SER A 577 2.84 24.06 19.54
CA SER A 577 4.10 23.31 19.52
C SER A 577 5.03 23.66 18.35
N VAL A 578 4.55 24.44 17.38
CA VAL A 578 5.21 24.78 16.12
C VAL A 578 4.97 26.27 15.81
N GLY A 579 5.92 26.94 15.15
CA GLY A 579 5.82 28.35 14.76
C GLY A 579 4.66 28.65 13.80
N GLU A 580 4.14 29.88 13.88
CA GLU A 580 2.97 30.35 13.09
C GLU A 580 3.18 30.20 11.58
N ARG A 581 4.38 30.51 11.09
CA ARG A 581 4.71 30.40 9.66
C ARG A 581 4.61 28.96 9.15
N LEU A 582 5.14 27.99 9.89
CA LEU A 582 5.04 26.59 9.50
C LEU A 582 3.57 26.11 9.50
N VAL A 583 2.75 26.58 10.45
CA VAL A 583 1.31 26.27 10.48
C VAL A 583 0.59 26.79 9.23
N GLU A 584 0.88 28.03 8.80
CA GLU A 584 0.35 28.60 7.55
C GLU A 584 0.74 27.74 6.34
N LEU A 585 2.03 27.40 6.22
CA LEU A 585 2.55 26.55 5.14
C LEU A 585 1.95 25.14 5.15
N MET A 586 1.69 24.56 6.33
CA MET A 586 1.00 23.28 6.45
C MET A 586 -0.43 23.36 5.91
N GLY A 587 -1.14 24.46 6.18
CA GLY A 587 -2.47 24.72 5.62
C GLY A 587 -2.44 24.90 4.10
N GLU A 588 -1.46 25.63 3.56
CA GLU A 588 -1.26 25.77 2.11
C GLU A 588 -0.95 24.42 1.44
N ALA A 589 -0.04 23.64 2.03
CA ALA A 589 0.33 22.31 1.55
C ALA A 589 -0.85 21.33 1.60
N GLY A 590 -1.64 21.35 2.68
CA GLY A 590 -2.89 20.60 2.77
C GLY A 590 -3.90 21.03 1.72
N GLY A 591 -3.96 22.34 1.44
CA GLY A 591 -4.80 22.94 0.41
C GLY A 591 -4.47 22.45 -1.00
N VAL A 592 -3.19 22.41 -1.38
CA VAL A 592 -2.77 21.92 -2.71
C VAL A 592 -2.92 20.39 -2.84
N LEU A 593 -2.82 19.64 -1.74
CA LEU A 593 -3.01 18.18 -1.74
C LEU A 593 -4.47 17.74 -1.58
N ARG A 594 -5.42 18.67 -1.54
CA ARG A 594 -6.84 18.39 -1.25
C ARG A 594 -7.45 17.40 -2.24
N ASP A 595 -7.18 17.59 -3.54
CA ASP A 595 -7.68 16.75 -4.63
C ASP A 595 -6.78 15.53 -4.92
N LEU A 596 -5.73 15.28 -4.10
CA LEU A 596 -4.90 14.09 -4.23
C LEU A 596 -5.80 12.85 -4.21
N PRO A 597 -5.74 12.02 -5.27
CA PRO A 597 -6.65 10.91 -5.46
C PRO A 597 -6.46 9.82 -4.39
N TRP A 598 -7.49 9.00 -4.25
CA TRP A 598 -7.48 7.84 -3.37
C TRP A 598 -6.44 6.80 -3.83
N MET A 599 -6.03 5.92 -2.91
CA MET A 599 -4.96 4.95 -3.19
C MET A 599 -5.33 3.99 -4.32
N ARG A 600 -6.60 3.61 -4.41
CA ARG A 600 -7.16 2.79 -5.49
C ARG A 600 -6.96 3.38 -6.89
N ASP A 601 -6.86 4.70 -7.00
CA ASP A 601 -6.73 5.43 -8.26
C ASP A 601 -5.25 5.65 -8.60
N CYS A 602 -4.40 5.80 -7.57
CA CYS A 602 -2.94 5.88 -7.70
C CYS A 602 -2.28 4.54 -8.06
N ALA A 603 -2.82 3.43 -7.57
CA ALA A 603 -2.18 2.11 -7.66
C ALA A 603 -2.40 1.40 -9.00
N GLN A 604 -3.22 1.95 -9.90
CA GLN A 604 -3.61 1.30 -11.15
C GLN A 604 -2.47 1.29 -12.17
N ARG A 605 -2.25 0.13 -12.78
CA ARG A 605 -1.32 -0.05 -13.92
C ARG A 605 -2.05 -0.28 -15.24
N THR A 606 -3.36 -0.50 -15.20
CA THR A 606 -4.17 -0.85 -16.37
C THR A 606 -4.43 0.39 -17.24
N GLY A 607 -3.52 0.64 -18.17
CA GLY A 607 -3.66 1.67 -19.21
C GLY A 607 -2.66 2.83 -19.08
N GLY A 608 -2.72 3.75 -20.05
CA GLY A 608 -2.09 5.06 -19.90
C GLY A 608 -2.69 5.87 -18.75
N ILE A 609 -2.13 7.05 -18.48
CA ILE A 609 -2.60 7.92 -17.42
C ILE A 609 -4.09 8.28 -17.61
N GLY A 610 -4.65 8.28 -18.82
CA GLY A 610 -6.05 8.65 -19.06
C GLY A 610 -7.14 7.58 -18.87
N GLY A 611 -6.83 6.32 -18.55
CA GLY A 611 -7.87 5.29 -18.32
C GLY A 611 -8.87 5.13 -19.48
N GLY A 612 -8.49 4.44 -20.56
CA GLY A 612 -9.36 4.27 -21.73
C GLY A 612 -9.25 5.44 -22.71
N ILE A 613 -9.50 5.15 -23.98
CA ILE A 613 -9.08 5.93 -25.16
C ILE A 613 -9.92 7.23 -25.35
N GLU A 614 -10.78 7.60 -24.40
CA GLU A 614 -11.80 8.63 -24.62
C GLU A 614 -11.36 10.07 -24.28
N ASN A 615 -10.25 10.28 -23.53
CA ASN A 615 -9.80 11.63 -23.12
C ASN A 615 -8.46 12.07 -23.77
N GLY A 616 -8.43 12.09 -25.10
CA GLY A 616 -7.24 12.46 -25.87
C GLY A 616 -6.76 13.91 -25.68
N GLU A 617 -7.64 14.84 -25.31
CA GLU A 617 -7.30 16.26 -25.14
C GLU A 617 -6.66 16.55 -23.77
N ALA A 618 -7.20 16.01 -22.68
CA ALA A 618 -6.61 16.15 -21.34
C ALA A 618 -5.18 15.56 -21.28
N ALA A 619 -4.98 14.38 -21.90
CA ALA A 619 -3.65 13.79 -22.00
C ALA A 619 -2.67 14.64 -22.82
N ARG A 620 -3.14 15.32 -23.89
CA ARG A 620 -2.29 16.22 -24.69
C ARG A 620 -1.87 17.46 -23.91
N ARG A 621 -2.78 18.11 -23.19
CA ARG A 621 -2.46 19.29 -22.35
C ARG A 621 -1.43 18.93 -21.28
N VAL A 622 -1.64 17.81 -20.59
CA VAL A 622 -0.69 17.26 -19.63
C VAL A 622 0.68 17.02 -20.26
N ILE A 623 0.73 16.44 -21.47
CA ILE A 623 1.99 16.22 -22.20
C ILE A 623 2.68 17.55 -22.50
N GLU A 624 1.96 18.54 -23.00
CA GLU A 624 2.51 19.83 -23.43
C GLU A 624 3.02 20.65 -22.24
N GLY A 625 2.24 20.73 -21.15
CA GLY A 625 2.69 21.36 -19.90
C GLY A 625 3.91 20.66 -19.30
N LEU A 626 3.92 19.31 -19.29
CA LEU A 626 5.09 18.54 -18.84
C LEU A 626 6.35 18.84 -19.64
N ILE A 627 6.23 18.97 -20.97
CA ILE A 627 7.39 19.28 -21.83
C ILE A 627 7.89 20.69 -21.55
N SER A 628 7.00 21.69 -21.48
CA SER A 628 7.37 23.07 -21.16
C SER A 628 8.16 23.15 -19.85
N LEU A 629 7.67 22.50 -18.79
CA LEU A 629 8.34 22.48 -17.48
C LEU A 629 9.71 21.79 -17.49
N LEU A 630 9.89 20.78 -18.34
CA LEU A 630 11.16 20.06 -18.44
C LEU A 630 12.18 20.83 -19.29
N ASP A 631 11.72 21.62 -20.27
CA ASP A 631 12.55 22.40 -21.20
C ASP A 631 12.89 23.80 -20.65
N GLU A 632 12.07 24.40 -19.76
CA GLU A 632 12.35 25.69 -19.10
C GLU A 632 13.58 25.67 -18.17
N GLY A 633 14.21 24.51 -17.97
CA GLY A 633 15.54 24.38 -17.35
C GLY A 633 16.71 24.71 -18.30
N GLU A 634 16.45 24.97 -19.59
CA GLU A 634 17.44 25.28 -20.62
C GLU A 634 17.23 26.69 -21.21
N GLY A 635 17.99 27.68 -20.74
CA GLY A 635 18.19 29.00 -21.39
C GLY A 635 18.51 30.11 -20.38
N GLU A 636 19.58 30.90 -20.48
CA GLU A 636 20.31 31.36 -21.67
C GLU A 636 21.79 30.95 -21.63
N MET A 637 22.25 30.20 -22.64
CA MET A 637 23.64 30.23 -23.05
C MET A 637 23.65 30.99 -24.38
N ASP A 638 24.12 32.24 -24.34
CA ASP A 638 24.17 33.17 -25.47
C ASP A 638 24.72 32.50 -26.74
N VAL A 639 23.88 32.40 -27.75
CA VAL A 639 24.32 32.20 -29.13
C VAL A 639 24.82 33.55 -29.61
N ILE A 640 26.14 33.76 -29.54
CA ILE A 640 26.78 34.87 -30.25
C ILE A 640 26.72 34.54 -31.74
N GLU A 641 25.82 35.22 -32.45
CA GLU A 641 25.87 35.35 -33.90
C GLU A 641 27.19 36.02 -34.31
N GLY A 642 27.95 35.32 -35.15
CA GLY A 642 29.07 35.87 -35.87
C GLY A 642 28.98 35.47 -37.34
N SER A 643 28.26 36.27 -38.13
CA SER A 643 28.45 36.29 -39.58
C SER A 643 29.73 37.06 -39.88
N ASP A 644 30.68 36.44 -40.59
CA ASP A 644 31.33 37.12 -41.71
C ASP A 644 32.02 36.15 -42.67
N VAL A 645 31.83 36.49 -43.95
CA VAL A 645 32.19 35.80 -45.19
C VAL A 645 33.68 35.98 -45.50
N PHE A 646 34.38 34.95 -46.02
CA PHE A 646 35.29 35.07 -47.18
C PHE A 646 35.86 33.70 -47.63
N GLY A 647 35.56 33.31 -48.87
CA GLY A 647 36.59 33.05 -49.89
C GLY A 647 37.32 31.71 -49.99
N ALA A 648 36.89 30.92 -50.99
CA ALA A 648 37.73 30.27 -52.03
C ALA A 648 38.42 28.90 -51.79
N SER A 649 37.93 27.92 -52.60
CA SER A 649 38.66 27.16 -53.63
C SER A 649 39.34 25.80 -53.32
N ALA A 650 39.10 24.88 -54.28
CA ALA A 650 39.83 23.66 -54.70
C ALA A 650 39.56 22.35 -53.90
N CYS A 651 38.91 21.35 -54.53
CA CYS A 651 39.50 20.15 -55.17
C CYS A 651 40.35 19.32 -54.17
N ASP A 652 40.11 18.03 -53.91
CA ASP A 652 39.99 16.93 -54.86
C ASP A 652 39.59 15.61 -54.15
N GLN A 653 38.94 14.73 -54.91
CA GLN A 653 39.08 13.26 -54.97
C GLN A 653 38.85 12.33 -53.75
N SER A 654 37.73 11.59 -53.85
CA SER A 654 37.61 10.12 -53.84
C SER A 654 38.58 9.24 -53.04
N GLY A 655 38.01 8.35 -52.21
CA GLY A 655 38.70 7.15 -51.72
C GLY A 655 37.76 6.19 -50.98
N HIS A 656 37.19 5.23 -51.71
CA HIS A 656 36.53 4.04 -51.16
C HIS A 656 37.58 3.09 -50.54
N GLY A 657 37.26 2.42 -49.42
CA GLY A 657 38.10 1.35 -48.90
C GLY A 657 37.53 0.65 -47.66
N LEU A 658 36.81 -0.44 -47.89
CA LEU A 658 36.51 -1.50 -46.90
C LEU A 658 37.82 -2.08 -46.32
N LEU A 659 37.84 -2.38 -45.02
CA LEU A 659 38.48 -3.60 -44.52
C LEU A 659 37.87 -4.04 -43.18
N GLU A 660 37.39 -5.28 -43.16
CA GLU A 660 37.11 -6.07 -41.96
C GLU A 660 38.42 -6.52 -41.29
N SER A 661 38.45 -6.61 -39.96
CA SER A 661 39.02 -7.80 -39.28
C SER A 661 38.71 -7.79 -37.78
N SER A 662 38.23 -8.94 -37.32
CA SER A 662 38.03 -9.36 -35.92
C SER A 662 39.32 -9.44 -35.11
N THR A 663 39.21 -9.34 -33.78
CA THR A 663 39.65 -10.29 -32.72
C THR A 663 39.55 -9.57 -31.36
N ALA A 664 38.64 -9.96 -30.46
CA ALA A 664 38.84 -10.92 -29.37
C ALA A 664 39.92 -10.53 -28.33
N GLY A 665 39.51 -10.34 -27.06
CA GLY A 665 40.42 -10.48 -25.91
C GLY A 665 40.12 -9.61 -24.67
N ALA A 666 39.84 -10.29 -23.56
CA ALA A 666 40.04 -9.94 -22.13
C ALA A 666 39.25 -8.75 -21.54
N GLU A 667 38.43 -8.92 -20.51
CA GLU A 667 38.71 -9.27 -19.09
C GLU A 667 39.41 -8.16 -18.27
N GLU A 668 38.88 -7.99 -17.04
CA GLU A 668 39.37 -7.20 -15.90
C GLU A 668 39.12 -5.67 -15.98
N ALA A 669 38.12 -5.17 -15.25
CA ALA A 669 38.20 -4.68 -13.87
C ALA A 669 38.83 -3.28 -13.80
N TRP A 670 38.26 -2.40 -12.98
CA TRP A 670 38.96 -1.55 -12.00
C TRP A 670 37.94 -0.62 -11.33
N ILE A 671 37.76 -0.87 -10.04
CA ILE A 671 37.35 0.11 -9.03
C ILE A 671 38.60 0.96 -8.75
N VAL A 672 38.46 2.28 -8.57
CA VAL A 672 39.12 3.07 -7.51
C VAL A 672 38.61 4.51 -7.56
N ALA A 673 38.21 4.98 -6.38
CA ALA A 673 37.90 6.36 -6.05
C ALA A 673 39.19 7.20 -5.85
N ALA A 674 39.15 8.50 -6.11
CA ALA A 674 40.05 9.45 -5.48
C ALA A 674 39.44 10.85 -5.39
N ASN A 675 39.62 11.42 -4.20
CA ASN A 675 39.16 12.71 -3.71
C ASN A 675 40.28 13.79 -3.86
N LEU A 676 39.84 15.06 -3.97
CA LEU A 676 40.48 16.32 -3.48
C LEU A 676 41.70 16.91 -4.25
N PRO A 677 42.11 18.19 -4.00
CA PRO A 677 41.38 19.45 -4.24
C PRO A 677 42.29 20.53 -4.90
N GLY A 678 41.72 21.64 -5.38
CA GLY A 678 42.49 22.73 -6.00
C GLY A 678 42.01 24.14 -5.63
N SER A 679 42.60 24.73 -4.60
CA SER A 679 42.45 26.15 -4.24
C SER A 679 43.14 27.08 -5.25
N ARG A 680 42.55 28.24 -5.58
CA ARG A 680 43.31 29.46 -5.95
C ARG A 680 42.52 30.75 -5.72
N LYS A 681 43.28 31.80 -5.38
CA LYS A 681 42.93 33.05 -4.69
C LYS A 681 42.36 34.17 -5.56
N ARG A 682 41.46 34.95 -4.94
CA ARG A 682 41.22 36.42 -4.95
C ARG A 682 41.84 37.28 -6.08
N LYS A 683 41.00 38.15 -6.65
CA LYS A 683 41.37 39.52 -7.08
C LYS A 683 40.25 40.52 -6.72
N LYS A 684 40.66 41.71 -6.28
CA LYS A 684 39.85 42.80 -5.68
C LYS A 684 39.83 43.97 -6.67
N GLY A 685 38.70 44.69 -6.82
CA GLY A 685 38.63 45.90 -7.65
C GLY A 685 37.30 46.67 -7.61
N ARG A 686 37.25 47.68 -6.73
CA ARG A 686 36.58 49.00 -6.74
C ARG A 686 35.20 49.28 -7.39
N SER A 687 34.50 50.16 -6.65
CA SER A 687 33.22 50.86 -6.80
C SER A 687 33.11 51.94 -7.89
N SER A 688 31.90 52.15 -8.45
CA SER A 688 31.31 53.49 -8.67
C SER A 688 29.81 53.45 -9.07
N SER A 689 29.00 54.22 -8.31
CA SER A 689 27.85 55.07 -8.68
C SER A 689 26.77 54.64 -9.68
N GLY A 690 25.54 54.48 -9.16
CA GLY A 690 24.41 55.42 -9.37
C GLY A 690 23.81 55.60 -10.78
N GLY A 691 22.59 55.08 -10.97
CA GLY A 691 21.66 55.48 -12.03
C GLY A 691 20.30 54.82 -11.81
N VAL A 692 19.27 55.62 -11.54
CA VAL A 692 17.87 55.20 -11.34
C VAL A 692 17.16 55.28 -12.69
N GLU A 693 16.60 54.17 -13.17
CA GLU A 693 15.49 54.19 -14.13
C GLU A 693 14.45 53.15 -13.70
N GLN A 694 13.21 53.61 -13.58
CA GLN A 694 12.02 52.82 -13.26
C GLN A 694 11.54 52.06 -14.50
N GLY A 695 11.24 50.77 -14.36
CA GLY A 695 10.54 49.99 -15.38
C GLY A 695 10.00 48.67 -14.82
N ALA A 696 8.66 48.58 -14.75
CA ALA A 696 7.76 47.39 -14.75
C ALA A 696 8.03 46.22 -13.76
N PRO A 697 6.97 45.52 -13.28
CA PRO A 697 7.12 44.49 -12.26
C PRO A 697 7.89 43.30 -12.82
N ILE A 698 9.04 43.04 -12.20
CA ILE A 698 9.87 41.85 -12.44
C ILE A 698 9.09 40.65 -11.90
N VAL A 699 8.53 39.85 -12.81
CA VAL A 699 8.12 38.47 -12.52
C VAL A 699 9.38 37.73 -12.05
N ALA A 700 9.32 37.13 -10.87
CA ALA A 700 10.46 36.50 -10.21
C ALA A 700 11.05 35.38 -11.10
N LYS A 701 12.15 35.70 -11.79
CA LYS A 701 13.05 34.72 -12.40
C LYS A 701 13.78 33.99 -11.29
N ASN A 702 13.26 32.82 -10.90
CA ASN A 702 13.90 31.68 -10.24
C ASN A 702 12.87 30.99 -9.34
N ALA A 703 11.96 30.21 -9.95
CA ALA A 703 11.21 29.22 -9.20
C ALA A 703 12.20 28.12 -8.78
N MET A 704 12.64 28.17 -7.53
CA MET A 704 13.62 27.24 -6.98
C MET A 704 12.90 25.93 -6.68
N ASN A 705 13.27 24.83 -7.34
CA ASN A 705 12.66 23.53 -7.05
C ASN A 705 13.07 23.09 -5.63
N MET A 706 12.23 22.34 -4.91
CA MET A 706 12.56 21.74 -3.60
C MET A 706 13.93 21.02 -3.64
N TYR A 707 14.31 20.45 -4.78
CA TYR A 707 15.59 19.78 -4.98
C TYR A 707 16.79 20.71 -5.22
N ASP A 708 16.57 21.97 -5.60
CA ASP A 708 17.63 22.97 -5.77
C ASP A 708 18.14 23.50 -4.42
N ILE A 709 17.29 23.47 -3.37
CA ILE A 709 17.69 23.74 -1.99
C ILE A 709 18.77 22.75 -1.54
N LEU A 710 18.62 21.47 -1.90
CA LEU A 710 19.57 20.41 -1.54
C LEU A 710 20.95 20.61 -2.18
N ARG A 711 21.01 21.16 -3.41
CA ARG A 711 22.27 21.42 -4.11
C ARG A 711 23.06 22.59 -3.52
N GLN A 712 22.46 23.40 -2.66
CA GLN A 712 23.14 24.51 -1.99
C GLN A 712 23.77 24.12 -0.64
N VAL A 713 23.56 22.88 -0.18
CA VAL A 713 24.00 22.38 1.14
C VAL A 713 25.19 21.41 1.06
N ASP A 714 25.66 21.05 -0.14
CA ASP A 714 26.88 20.24 -0.35
C ASP A 714 28.18 21.07 -0.44
#